data_AF-A0A075H0M6-F1
#
_entry.id   AF-A0A075H0M6-F1
#
_cell.length_a   1.000
_cell.length_b   1.000
_cell.length_c   1.000
_cell.angle_alpha   90.00
_cell.angle_beta   90.00
_cell.angle_gamma   90.00
#
_symmetry.space_group_name_H-M   'P 1'
#
loop_
_entity.id
_entity.type
_entity.pdbx_description
1 polymer ?
#
loop_
_entity_poly.entity_id
_entity_poly.type
_entity_poly.pdbx_seq_one_letter_code
_entity_poly.pdbx_strand_id
1 'polypeptide(L)'
;MKILIIVLLIFTSFIPFQTIYGQEISNYENLSNTESAEMTIRDQSIYVEEFVSGLDWPVMIAFSGNDILVLEKNSGNIRLIKNGELQNEPILKVDVSVSLEEGLLGILMKNSTVYLHFTTRNAEDYTISNLFYKYTWDGKKLADPKLVKEIHGGGVEHNSGLMISHPDGNVYAIMGDLGNRKGILQNYNQGEPDDTSVIFSLETEEPYFAIGIRNSFGFTVDPVTSFVWDTENGPEVFDEINLVAPKFNSGWASIQGPATQTQIENLPSFNDYTYSDPEFSWENPIGVTSILFVQSNLFQEYHDSVLVGDFNNGILYEFKLNQNRTGFVFDDQSLQDLVLNKNDLTNELILGTGFAGITDIKEGPDGLIYIVSIGDGKIYRLVPSEKISSAYMKNCALELEPPVNLSECDLSNSDLQNADLSFSNLSFSNLENANLSNANLHGSILSSANLVNTYLNGADMSNAEMISVILKGVNLENINLKNANLKSANLENAMLANADLSNTNLENANLSNVDLSNANLSNANLKNTNLDNAMLVNADLSNTNMVHTKLNHANLVNADLRNAKVWKSNFDHAYMEGSNFGGADVYATKFIKSNLQNSNFLNSKISGSIFLGSDLSGINIIDIYPIETSFENVIISNESKINTCLEHDFISRILNKILREIRSGNLDFLNIFEKSIIQLCKL
;
A
#
# COMPACT_ATOMS: atom_id res chain seq x y z
N MET A 1 -23.75 46.43 28.04
CA MET A 1 -23.60 47.73 27.34
C MET A 1 -22.26 48.32 27.76
N LYS A 2 -21.35 48.57 26.80
CA LYS A 2 -19.92 48.95 26.93
C LYS A 2 -18.94 47.82 27.30
N ILE A 3 -18.70 46.93 26.34
CA ILE A 3 -17.41 46.55 25.72
C ILE A 3 -17.83 45.60 24.58
N LEU A 4 -18.53 46.21 23.65
CA LEU A 4 -18.97 45.74 22.34
C LEU A 4 -18.82 47.04 21.57
N ILE A 5 -18.03 47.09 20.49
CA ILE A 5 -17.44 48.30 19.85
C ILE A 5 -15.99 48.59 20.28
N ILE A 6 -15.04 47.66 20.03
CA ILE A 6 -13.64 47.95 19.58
C ILE A 6 -13.08 46.72 18.82
N VAL A 7 -13.83 46.14 17.86
CA VAL A 7 -13.27 45.15 16.90
C VAL A 7 -13.80 45.35 15.47
N LEU A 8 -14.69 46.32 15.22
CA LEU A 8 -15.03 46.71 13.84
C LEU A 8 -14.19 47.91 13.42
N LEU A 9 -13.47 47.72 12.29
CA LEU A 9 -12.68 48.67 11.50
C LEU A 9 -11.19 48.76 11.88
N ILE A 10 -10.37 47.92 11.25
CA ILE A 10 -9.28 48.32 10.34
C ILE A 10 -8.63 47.04 9.75
N PHE A 11 -9.06 46.68 8.55
CA PHE A 11 -8.29 46.20 7.37
C PHE A 11 -9.10 45.22 6.54
N THR A 12 -9.80 45.81 5.57
CA THR A 12 -10.09 45.20 4.29
C THR A 12 -8.78 44.96 3.55
N SER A 13 -8.39 43.69 3.44
CA SER A 13 -7.66 43.19 2.27
C SER A 13 -8.36 41.91 1.85
N PHE A 14 -8.88 41.93 0.62
CA PHE A 14 -9.26 40.76 -0.13
C PHE A 14 -8.18 39.68 0.03
N ILE A 15 -8.52 38.56 0.66
CA ILE A 15 -7.82 37.29 0.49
C ILE A 15 -8.91 36.36 -0.05
N PRO A 16 -8.71 35.71 -1.21
CA PRO A 16 -9.71 34.82 -1.76
C PRO A 16 -9.99 33.70 -0.74
N PHE A 17 -11.27 33.35 -0.60
CA PHE A 17 -11.67 32.07 -0.04
C PHE A 17 -11.08 30.97 -0.95
N GLN A 18 -9.84 30.58 -0.70
CA GLN A 18 -9.37 29.26 -1.09
C GLN A 18 -9.95 28.30 -0.07
N THR A 19 -10.81 27.44 -0.57
CA THR A 19 -11.16 26.16 0.02
C THR A 19 -9.90 25.49 0.57
N ILE A 20 -9.91 25.20 1.87
CA ILE A 20 -8.94 24.31 2.51
C ILE A 20 -9.31 22.89 2.05
N TYR A 21 -8.93 22.55 0.82
CA TYR A 21 -8.98 21.20 0.22
C TYR A 21 -7.78 20.97 -0.71
N GLY A 22 -6.68 21.67 -0.47
CA GLY A 22 -5.52 21.67 -1.37
C GLY A 22 -4.21 21.87 -0.64
N GLN A 23 -3.93 21.06 0.38
CA GLN A 23 -2.59 20.88 0.95
C GLN A 23 -2.50 19.47 1.59
N GLU A 24 -2.66 18.42 0.77
CA GLU A 24 -2.31 17.04 1.18
C GLU A 24 -1.28 16.35 0.28
N ILE A 25 -0.70 17.02 -0.73
CA ILE A 25 0.23 16.38 -1.68
C ILE A 25 1.64 16.99 -1.64
N SER A 26 2.23 17.20 -0.45
CA SER A 26 3.62 17.68 -0.38
C SER A 26 4.52 16.99 0.66
N ASN A 27 4.10 15.85 1.21
CA ASN A 27 4.95 15.08 2.15
C ASN A 27 5.34 13.69 1.66
N TYR A 28 5.24 13.42 0.35
CA TYR A 28 5.87 12.25 -0.28
C TYR A 28 7.36 12.49 -0.63
N GLU A 29 7.89 13.71 -0.46
CA GLU A 29 9.27 14.06 -0.85
C GLU A 29 10.39 13.64 0.14
N ASN A 30 10.08 13.00 1.27
CA ASN A 30 11.09 12.63 2.27
C ASN A 30 11.39 11.12 2.40
N LEU A 31 11.11 10.33 1.36
CA LEU A 31 11.56 8.92 1.25
C LEU A 31 12.80 8.74 0.37
N SER A 32 13.41 9.82 -0.12
CA SER A 32 14.52 9.75 -1.10
C SER A 32 15.90 9.38 -0.53
N ASN A 33 15.98 8.85 0.70
CA ASN A 33 17.27 8.46 1.31
C ASN A 33 17.27 7.06 1.94
N THR A 34 16.29 6.20 1.66
CA THR A 34 16.50 4.76 1.87
C THR A 34 17.37 4.25 0.71
N GLU A 35 18.55 3.70 1.00
CA GLU A 35 19.23 2.79 0.07
C GLU A 35 18.16 1.83 -0.47
N SER A 36 18.00 1.77 -1.80
CA SER A 36 16.96 0.95 -2.42
C SER A 36 17.14 -0.49 -1.95
N ALA A 37 16.09 -1.09 -1.38
CA ALA A 37 16.11 -2.48 -0.93
C ALA A 37 16.69 -3.38 -2.03
N GLU A 38 17.54 -4.33 -1.66
CA GLU A 38 18.13 -5.25 -2.61
C GLU A 38 17.03 -6.16 -3.19
N MET A 39 16.84 -6.09 -4.51
CA MET A 39 15.85 -6.92 -5.19
C MET A 39 16.25 -8.38 -5.09
N THR A 40 15.33 -9.19 -4.61
CA THR A 40 15.55 -10.63 -4.44
C THR A 40 14.63 -11.38 -5.40
N ILE A 41 15.18 -12.34 -6.15
CA ILE A 41 14.43 -13.24 -7.03
C ILE A 41 14.69 -14.68 -6.60
N ARG A 42 13.63 -15.51 -6.59
CA ARG A 42 13.71 -16.92 -6.17
C ARG A 42 14.49 -17.75 -7.17
N ASP A 43 14.20 -17.57 -8.45
CA ASP A 43 14.84 -18.33 -9.51
C ASP A 43 16.22 -17.78 -9.85
N GLN A 44 17.26 -18.56 -9.48
CA GLN A 44 18.65 -18.20 -9.75
C GLN A 44 18.99 -18.13 -11.23
N SER A 45 18.22 -18.78 -12.10
CA SER A 45 18.42 -18.71 -13.55
C SER A 45 18.06 -17.33 -14.11
N ILE A 46 17.50 -16.43 -13.30
CA ILE A 46 17.08 -15.08 -13.67
C ILE A 46 17.79 -14.08 -12.75
N TYR A 47 18.09 -12.89 -13.28
CA TYR A 47 18.43 -11.74 -12.44
C TYR A 47 17.57 -10.53 -12.82
N VAL A 48 17.42 -9.62 -11.86
CA VAL A 48 16.69 -8.37 -12.06
C VAL A 48 17.68 -7.28 -12.46
N GLU A 49 17.46 -6.67 -13.63
CA GLU A 49 18.27 -5.55 -14.13
C GLU A 49 17.47 -4.25 -14.02
N GLU A 50 18.07 -3.20 -13.45
CA GLU A 50 17.58 -1.84 -13.64
C GLU A 50 17.74 -1.46 -15.12
N PHE A 51 16.62 -1.31 -15.83
CA PHE A 51 16.63 -0.99 -17.25
C PHE A 51 16.66 0.53 -17.50
N VAL A 52 15.75 1.26 -16.85
CA VAL A 52 15.64 2.72 -16.94
C VAL A 52 15.23 3.31 -15.59
N SER A 53 15.77 4.47 -15.25
CA SER A 53 15.42 5.26 -14.06
C SER A 53 15.14 6.72 -14.41
N GLY A 54 14.65 7.49 -13.44
CA GLY A 54 14.35 8.93 -13.61
C GLY A 54 12.96 9.22 -14.21
N LEU A 55 12.02 8.27 -14.06
CA LEU A 55 10.63 8.45 -14.42
C LEU A 55 9.84 9.08 -13.27
N ASP A 56 8.85 9.90 -13.58
CA ASP A 56 8.00 10.56 -12.58
C ASP A 56 6.65 9.83 -12.44
N TRP A 57 6.47 9.07 -11.35
CA TRP A 57 5.28 8.25 -11.11
C TRP A 57 4.88 7.38 -12.32
N PRO A 58 5.77 6.51 -12.82
CA PRO A 58 5.46 5.65 -13.96
C PRO A 58 4.38 4.63 -13.58
N VAL A 59 3.36 4.47 -14.41
CA VAL A 59 2.24 3.54 -14.13
C VAL A 59 2.09 2.42 -15.12
N MET A 60 2.33 2.65 -16.42
CA MET A 60 2.09 1.64 -17.46
C MET A 60 2.98 1.85 -18.66
N ILE A 61 3.32 0.76 -19.35
CA ILE A 61 4.13 0.78 -20.57
C ILE A 61 3.41 0.16 -21.78
N ALA A 62 3.81 0.58 -22.98
CA ALA A 62 3.41 -0.06 -24.23
C ALA A 62 4.57 -0.11 -25.23
N PHE A 63 4.73 -1.27 -25.88
CA PHE A 63 5.79 -1.50 -26.85
C PHE A 63 5.38 -1.04 -28.26
N SER A 64 6.33 -0.47 -29.00
CA SER A 64 6.26 -0.19 -30.42
C SER A 64 7.52 -0.70 -31.12
N GLY A 65 7.53 -2.00 -31.44
CA GLY A 65 8.81 -2.67 -31.68
C GLY A 65 9.70 -2.51 -30.44
N ASN A 66 10.96 -2.13 -30.63
CA ASN A 66 11.90 -1.98 -29.51
C ASN A 66 11.75 -0.65 -28.73
N ASP A 67 10.89 0.26 -29.19
CA ASP A 67 10.62 1.51 -28.48
C ASP A 67 9.54 1.26 -27.40
N ILE A 68 9.63 1.94 -26.27
CA ILE A 68 8.67 1.83 -25.16
C ILE A 68 8.05 3.19 -24.87
N LEU A 69 6.73 3.26 -24.87
CA LEU A 69 5.97 4.41 -24.39
C LEU A 69 5.67 4.18 -22.91
N VAL A 70 5.91 5.20 -22.07
CA VAL A 70 5.72 5.12 -20.62
C VAL A 70 4.76 6.22 -20.18
N LEU A 71 3.76 5.88 -19.37
CA LEU A 71 2.85 6.85 -18.76
C LEU A 71 3.39 7.34 -17.42
N GLU A 72 3.46 8.66 -17.26
CA GLU A 72 3.73 9.32 -15.97
C GLU A 72 2.42 9.92 -15.43
N LYS A 73 1.93 9.37 -14.32
CA LYS A 73 0.56 9.59 -13.83
C LYS A 73 0.24 11.05 -13.55
N ASN A 74 1.04 11.70 -12.71
CA ASN A 74 0.73 13.03 -12.18
C ASN A 74 1.16 14.15 -13.13
N SER A 75 2.20 13.94 -13.93
CA SER A 75 2.68 14.94 -14.88
C SER A 75 1.83 14.99 -16.16
N GLY A 76 1.08 13.92 -16.44
CA GLY A 76 0.33 13.74 -17.69
C GLY A 76 1.24 13.53 -18.91
N ASN A 77 2.52 13.20 -18.67
CA ASN A 77 3.48 12.97 -19.74
C ASN A 77 3.40 11.53 -20.26
N ILE A 78 3.52 11.40 -21.58
CA ILE A 78 3.86 10.15 -22.24
C ILE A 78 5.34 10.26 -22.60
N ARG A 79 6.19 9.48 -21.94
CA ARG A 79 7.63 9.40 -22.20
C ARG A 79 7.93 8.36 -23.26
N LEU A 80 9.11 8.48 -23.87
CA LEU A 80 9.62 7.52 -24.85
C LEU A 80 10.96 6.98 -24.37
N ILE A 81 11.13 5.68 -24.41
CA ILE A 81 12.41 5.00 -24.33
C ILE A 81 12.73 4.49 -25.73
N LYS A 82 13.89 4.88 -26.24
CA LYS A 82 14.32 4.55 -27.60
C LYS A 82 15.76 4.06 -27.56
N ASN A 83 16.03 2.90 -28.15
CA ASN A 83 17.32 2.21 -28.07
C ASN A 83 17.81 2.00 -26.62
N GLY A 84 16.89 1.73 -25.68
CA GLY A 84 17.22 1.54 -24.27
C GLY A 84 17.44 2.83 -23.47
N GLU A 85 17.30 4.02 -24.08
CA GLU A 85 17.52 5.30 -23.39
C GLU A 85 16.23 6.11 -23.26
N LEU A 86 15.97 6.62 -22.06
CA LEU A 86 14.87 7.56 -21.79
C LEU A 86 15.12 8.88 -22.52
N GLN A 87 14.17 9.28 -23.36
CA GLN A 87 14.27 10.54 -24.09
C GLN A 87 13.95 11.74 -23.18
N ASN A 88 14.67 12.85 -23.41
CA ASN A 88 14.57 14.05 -22.58
C ASN A 88 13.17 14.68 -22.60
N GLU A 89 12.54 14.75 -23.77
CA GLU A 89 11.24 15.38 -23.95
C GLU A 89 10.13 14.32 -24.01
N PRO A 90 8.96 14.58 -23.39
CA PRO A 90 7.79 13.74 -23.59
C PRO A 90 7.30 13.81 -25.04
N ILE A 91 6.77 12.70 -25.55
CA ILE A 91 6.21 12.64 -26.91
C ILE A 91 4.79 13.22 -26.98
N LEU A 92 4.12 13.33 -25.84
CA LEU A 92 2.83 13.99 -25.64
C LEU A 92 2.71 14.37 -24.16
N LYS A 93 2.05 15.50 -23.89
CA LYS A 93 1.57 15.86 -22.56
C LYS A 93 0.07 16.12 -22.65
N VAL A 94 -0.70 15.51 -21.75
CA VAL A 94 -2.14 15.74 -21.59
C VAL A 94 -2.39 16.42 -20.25
N ASP A 95 -3.40 17.29 -20.20
CA ASP A 95 -3.83 17.89 -18.95
C ASP A 95 -4.62 16.85 -18.15
N VAL A 96 -4.20 16.60 -16.90
CA VAL A 96 -4.80 15.59 -16.03
C VAL A 96 -5.11 16.17 -14.66
N SER A 97 -6.08 15.55 -13.97
CA SER A 97 -6.26 15.74 -12.54
C SER A 97 -5.35 14.78 -11.75
N VAL A 98 -4.98 15.13 -10.51
CA VAL A 98 -3.87 14.47 -9.78
C VAL A 98 -4.20 14.08 -8.33
N SER A 99 -5.48 13.92 -7.99
CA SER A 99 -5.88 13.49 -6.65
C SER A 99 -5.94 11.96 -6.53
N LEU A 100 -5.30 11.38 -5.51
CA LEU A 100 -5.31 9.93 -5.22
C LEU A 100 -4.99 9.07 -6.45
N GLU A 101 -5.99 8.42 -7.06
CA GLU A 101 -5.82 7.54 -8.22
C GLU A 101 -6.02 8.25 -9.57
N GLU A 102 -6.38 9.54 -9.57
CA GLU A 102 -6.49 10.33 -10.81
C GLU A 102 -5.14 10.53 -11.50
N GLY A 103 -5.16 10.65 -12.81
CA GLY A 103 -3.99 10.98 -13.62
C GLY A 103 -4.10 10.49 -15.05
N LEU A 104 -2.94 10.25 -15.65
CA LEU A 104 -2.79 9.47 -16.87
C LEU A 104 -2.62 7.99 -16.50
N LEU A 105 -3.60 7.15 -16.84
CA LEU A 105 -3.80 5.84 -16.19
C LEU A 105 -3.60 4.65 -17.14
N GLY A 106 -4.04 4.75 -18.39
CA GLY A 106 -4.10 3.61 -19.30
C GLY A 106 -3.45 3.83 -20.64
N ILE A 107 -2.70 2.84 -21.15
CA ILE A 107 -2.16 2.81 -22.51
C ILE A 107 -2.28 1.42 -23.14
N LEU A 108 -2.78 1.37 -24.38
CA LEU A 108 -2.74 0.18 -25.23
C LEU A 108 -2.26 0.55 -26.63
N MET A 109 -1.26 -0.17 -27.12
CA MET A 109 -0.81 -0.10 -28.52
C MET A 109 -1.46 -1.23 -29.32
N LYS A 110 -2.16 -0.89 -30.40
CA LYS A 110 -2.72 -1.84 -31.38
C LYS A 110 -2.30 -1.40 -32.78
N ASN A 111 -1.29 -2.05 -33.33
CA ASN A 111 -0.63 -1.64 -34.57
C ASN A 111 -0.06 -0.20 -34.48
N SER A 112 -0.60 0.75 -35.26
CA SER A 112 -0.24 2.17 -35.21
C SER A 112 -1.28 3.02 -34.47
N THR A 113 -2.25 2.39 -33.80
CA THR A 113 -3.26 3.09 -32.99
C THR A 113 -2.89 2.95 -31.52
N VAL A 114 -2.86 4.08 -30.80
CA VAL A 114 -2.64 4.11 -29.36
C VAL A 114 -3.92 4.57 -28.68
N TYR A 115 -4.36 3.79 -27.70
CA TYR A 115 -5.48 4.12 -26.84
C TYR A 115 -4.90 4.67 -25.54
N LEU A 116 -5.44 5.80 -25.08
CA LEU A 116 -5.09 6.41 -23.80
C LEU A 116 -6.34 6.55 -22.93
N HIS A 117 -6.17 6.33 -21.63
CA HIS A 117 -7.16 6.64 -20.61
C HIS A 117 -6.56 7.57 -19.55
N PHE A 118 -7.27 8.65 -19.25
CA PHE A 118 -6.86 9.63 -18.25
C PHE A 118 -8.05 10.38 -17.66
N THR A 119 -7.86 10.93 -16.47
CA THR A 119 -8.87 11.71 -15.75
C THR A 119 -8.63 13.21 -15.88
N THR A 120 -9.73 13.96 -16.01
CA THR A 120 -9.71 15.43 -15.96
C THR A 120 -10.74 15.95 -14.97
N ARG A 121 -10.57 17.20 -14.53
CA ARG A 121 -11.56 17.90 -13.71
C ARG A 121 -12.18 19.04 -14.49
N ASN A 122 -13.50 19.09 -14.47
CA ASN A 122 -14.25 20.21 -15.05
C ASN A 122 -13.99 21.47 -14.21
N ALA A 123 -13.68 22.59 -14.88
CA ALA A 123 -13.32 23.83 -14.21
C ALA A 123 -14.51 24.56 -13.57
N GLU A 124 -15.74 24.28 -14.00
CA GLU A 124 -16.95 24.94 -13.53
C GLU A 124 -17.54 24.26 -12.30
N ASP A 125 -17.65 22.93 -12.32
CA ASP A 125 -18.32 22.15 -11.27
C ASP A 125 -17.40 21.19 -10.50
N TYR A 126 -16.10 21.13 -10.85
CA TYR A 126 -15.06 20.29 -10.23
C TYR A 126 -15.32 18.77 -10.30
N THR A 127 -16.29 18.34 -11.13
CA THR A 127 -16.55 16.94 -11.39
C THR A 127 -15.42 16.31 -12.20
N ILE A 128 -15.23 15.01 -12.02
CA ILE A 128 -14.16 14.23 -12.66
C ILE A 128 -14.72 13.56 -13.90
N SER A 129 -13.93 13.49 -14.97
CA SER A 129 -14.27 12.76 -16.18
C SER A 129 -13.17 11.78 -16.53
N ASN A 130 -13.55 10.53 -16.77
CA ASN A 130 -12.69 9.47 -17.29
C ASN A 130 -12.78 9.49 -18.82
N LEU A 131 -11.66 9.76 -19.49
CA LEU A 131 -11.61 9.98 -20.93
C LEU A 131 -10.80 8.89 -21.64
N PHE A 132 -11.38 8.27 -22.66
CA PHE A 132 -10.71 7.30 -23.52
C PHE A 132 -10.50 7.90 -24.91
N TYR A 133 -9.24 8.03 -25.32
CA TYR A 133 -8.85 8.61 -26.61
C TYR A 133 -8.11 7.60 -27.48
N LYS A 134 -8.30 7.68 -28.80
CA LYS A 134 -7.43 7.08 -29.81
C LYS A 134 -6.48 8.13 -30.36
N TYR A 135 -5.24 7.73 -30.62
CA TYR A 135 -4.20 8.49 -31.27
C TYR A 135 -3.57 7.66 -32.38
N THR A 136 -3.03 8.33 -33.40
CA THR A 136 -2.16 7.72 -34.40
C THR A 136 -0.70 7.83 -33.95
N TRP A 137 0.01 6.72 -33.94
CA TRP A 137 1.45 6.64 -33.66
C TRP A 137 2.25 6.55 -34.97
N ASP A 138 3.10 7.55 -35.22
CA ASP A 138 3.94 7.64 -36.42
C ASP A 138 5.40 7.22 -36.20
N GLY A 139 5.73 6.70 -35.01
CA GLY A 139 7.10 6.36 -34.60
C GLY A 139 7.87 7.51 -33.96
N LYS A 140 7.27 8.71 -33.84
CA LYS A 140 7.87 9.89 -33.21
C LYS A 140 6.95 10.58 -32.22
N LYS A 141 5.67 10.69 -32.53
CA LYS A 141 4.66 11.37 -31.70
C LYS A 141 3.30 10.71 -31.79
N LEU A 142 2.46 11.01 -30.80
CA LEU A 142 1.03 10.72 -30.84
C LEU A 142 0.29 11.89 -31.50
N ALA A 143 -0.48 11.60 -32.54
CA ALA A 143 -1.20 12.58 -33.33
C ALA A 143 -2.70 12.22 -33.47
N ASP A 144 -3.49 13.15 -34.01
CA ASP A 144 -4.89 12.96 -34.37
C ASP A 144 -5.77 12.40 -33.22
N PRO A 145 -5.83 13.09 -32.06
CA PRO A 145 -6.64 12.67 -30.94
C PRO A 145 -8.11 12.54 -31.33
N LYS A 146 -8.70 11.39 -31.02
CA LYS A 146 -10.13 11.13 -31.18
C LYS A 146 -10.71 10.59 -29.88
N LEU A 147 -11.63 11.34 -29.27
CA LEU A 147 -12.41 10.86 -28.12
C LEU A 147 -13.26 9.65 -28.55
N VAL A 148 -13.20 8.58 -27.76
CA VAL A 148 -13.90 7.32 -27.98
C VAL A 148 -15.03 7.14 -26.98
N LYS A 149 -14.74 7.40 -25.70
CA LYS A 149 -15.69 7.29 -24.60
C LYS A 149 -15.33 8.33 -23.54
N GLU A 150 -16.35 8.90 -22.93
CA GLU A 150 -16.27 9.74 -21.75
C GLU A 150 -17.25 9.18 -20.70
N ILE A 151 -16.76 9.02 -19.48
CA ILE A 151 -17.58 8.64 -18.32
C ILE A 151 -17.45 9.79 -17.32
N HIS A 152 -18.55 10.51 -17.13
CA HIS A 152 -18.58 11.76 -16.38
C HIS A 152 -19.14 11.58 -14.96
N GLY A 153 -18.49 12.21 -13.99
CA GLY A 153 -18.80 12.17 -12.56
C GLY A 153 -18.29 10.93 -11.84
N GLY A 154 -18.32 10.93 -10.51
CA GLY A 154 -17.78 9.85 -9.68
C GLY A 154 -16.84 10.38 -8.60
N GLY A 155 -16.18 9.47 -7.89
CA GLY A 155 -15.12 9.76 -6.93
C GLY A 155 -13.75 9.94 -7.59
N VAL A 156 -12.72 10.11 -6.74
CA VAL A 156 -11.31 10.29 -7.13
C VAL A 156 -10.53 8.96 -7.14
N GLU A 157 -11.22 7.85 -6.87
CA GLU A 157 -10.68 6.52 -6.64
C GLU A 157 -11.41 5.51 -7.53
N HIS A 158 -10.79 4.36 -7.73
CA HIS A 158 -11.29 3.21 -8.49
C HIS A 158 -11.53 3.52 -9.97
N ASN A 159 -10.63 4.31 -10.57
CA ASN A 159 -10.67 4.66 -11.99
C ASN A 159 -10.20 3.53 -12.90
N SER A 160 -9.48 2.54 -12.34
CA SER A 160 -8.85 1.45 -13.09
C SER A 160 -7.97 1.99 -14.22
N GLY A 161 -8.20 1.53 -15.47
CA GLY A 161 -7.62 2.17 -16.66
C GLY A 161 -6.95 1.23 -17.65
N LEU A 162 -7.07 -0.07 -17.46
CA LEU A 162 -6.52 -1.04 -18.40
C LEU A 162 -7.37 -1.23 -19.64
N MET A 163 -6.69 -1.58 -20.73
CA MET A 163 -7.30 -1.91 -22.01
C MET A 163 -6.58 -3.11 -22.62
N ILE A 164 -7.32 -3.98 -23.28
CA ILE A 164 -6.79 -5.15 -24.00
C ILE A 164 -7.26 -5.14 -25.45
N SER A 165 -6.43 -5.71 -26.33
CA SER A 165 -6.88 -6.12 -27.66
C SER A 165 -7.31 -7.58 -27.58
N HIS A 166 -8.58 -7.85 -27.84
CA HIS A 166 -9.12 -9.20 -27.77
C HIS A 166 -9.07 -9.89 -29.15
N PRO A 167 -8.96 -11.24 -29.22
CA PRO A 167 -8.89 -11.98 -30.49
C PRO A 167 -10.10 -11.83 -31.42
N ASP A 168 -11.25 -11.39 -30.91
CA ASP A 168 -12.44 -11.04 -31.72
C ASP A 168 -12.26 -9.75 -32.55
N GLY A 169 -11.15 -9.03 -32.35
CA GLY A 169 -10.81 -7.82 -33.06
C GLY A 169 -11.21 -6.53 -32.33
N ASN A 170 -11.92 -6.61 -31.21
CA ASN A 170 -12.32 -5.44 -30.43
C ASN A 170 -11.20 -4.98 -29.48
N VAL A 171 -11.37 -3.78 -28.94
CA VAL A 171 -10.59 -3.29 -27.80
C VAL A 171 -11.55 -3.15 -26.63
N TYR A 172 -11.23 -3.80 -25.53
CA TYR A 172 -12.00 -3.72 -24.30
C TYR A 172 -11.27 -2.87 -23.28
N ALA A 173 -12.02 -2.07 -22.53
CA ALA A 173 -11.55 -1.28 -21.40
C ALA A 173 -12.26 -1.72 -20.13
N ILE A 174 -11.56 -1.66 -19.00
CA ILE A 174 -12.12 -1.89 -17.68
C ILE A 174 -12.34 -0.56 -16.96
N MET A 175 -13.50 -0.41 -16.32
CA MET A 175 -13.84 0.74 -15.50
C MET A 175 -14.35 0.26 -14.15
N GLY A 176 -13.73 0.75 -13.08
CA GLY A 176 -14.16 0.48 -11.71
C GLY A 176 -15.44 1.23 -11.33
N ASP A 177 -15.80 1.14 -10.05
CA ASP A 177 -17.04 1.69 -9.50
C ASP A 177 -17.01 3.20 -9.21
N LEU A 178 -15.85 3.84 -9.41
CA LEU A 178 -15.59 5.24 -9.09
C LEU A 178 -15.91 5.63 -7.63
N GLY A 179 -15.75 4.68 -6.69
CA GLY A 179 -15.74 4.85 -5.23
C GLY A 179 -17.06 5.20 -4.55
N ASN A 180 -18.09 5.67 -5.26
CA ASN A 180 -19.34 6.14 -4.65
C ASN A 180 -20.61 5.88 -5.48
N ARG A 181 -20.50 5.17 -6.61
CA ARG A 181 -21.66 4.84 -7.45
C ARG A 181 -22.47 3.71 -6.80
N LYS A 182 -23.79 3.80 -6.90
CA LYS A 182 -24.75 2.86 -6.31
C LYS A 182 -25.84 2.50 -7.30
N GLY A 183 -25.43 1.93 -8.42
CA GLY A 183 -26.30 1.49 -9.52
C GLY A 183 -26.39 -0.02 -9.65
N ILE A 184 -27.21 -0.47 -10.61
CA ILE A 184 -27.44 -1.89 -10.87
C ILE A 184 -26.18 -2.64 -11.34
N LEU A 185 -25.26 -1.96 -12.02
CA LEU A 185 -23.99 -2.53 -12.49
C LEU A 185 -23.02 -2.83 -11.33
N GLN A 186 -23.15 -2.13 -10.20
CA GLN A 186 -22.46 -2.44 -8.93
C GLN A 186 -23.33 -3.33 -8.03
N ASN A 187 -24.24 -4.14 -8.59
CA ASN A 187 -25.10 -5.05 -7.82
C ASN A 187 -25.90 -4.37 -6.69
N TYR A 188 -26.36 -3.12 -6.89
CA TYR A 188 -27.42 -2.53 -6.06
C TYR A 188 -28.80 -2.82 -6.65
N ASN A 189 -29.83 -2.92 -5.81
CA ASN A 189 -31.20 -3.23 -6.22
C ASN A 189 -31.90 -2.15 -7.07
N GLN A 190 -31.26 -0.99 -7.27
CA GLN A 190 -31.83 0.18 -7.95
C GLN A 190 -30.73 0.95 -8.69
N GLY A 191 -31.14 1.79 -9.64
CA GLY A 191 -30.25 2.61 -10.46
C GLY A 191 -30.17 2.10 -11.89
N GLU A 192 -29.93 3.02 -12.82
CA GLU A 192 -29.73 2.71 -14.24
C GLU A 192 -28.26 2.35 -14.51
N PRO A 193 -27.96 1.55 -15.55
CA PRO A 193 -26.60 1.36 -16.05
C PRO A 193 -25.93 2.71 -16.36
N ASP A 194 -24.70 2.91 -15.89
CA ASP A 194 -23.97 4.18 -16.02
C ASP A 194 -22.50 4.01 -16.50
N ASP A 195 -22.20 2.90 -17.17
CA ASP A 195 -20.86 2.55 -17.68
C ASP A 195 -19.75 2.45 -16.62
N THR A 196 -20.09 2.34 -15.33
CA THR A 196 -19.13 2.09 -14.25
C THR A 196 -19.26 0.66 -13.74
N SER A 197 -18.19 0.11 -13.16
CA SER A 197 -18.12 -1.27 -12.68
C SER A 197 -18.33 -2.29 -13.81
N VAL A 198 -17.65 -2.09 -14.93
CA VAL A 198 -17.85 -2.87 -16.17
C VAL A 198 -16.56 -3.08 -16.95
N ILE A 199 -16.59 -4.12 -17.78
CA ILE A 199 -15.70 -4.26 -18.94
C ILE A 199 -16.53 -3.98 -20.20
N PHE A 200 -16.11 -3.00 -21.00
CA PHE A 200 -16.87 -2.52 -22.16
C PHE A 200 -15.99 -2.38 -23.41
N SER A 201 -16.60 -2.42 -24.58
CA SER A 201 -15.92 -2.26 -25.85
C SER A 201 -15.72 -0.79 -26.20
N LEU A 202 -14.53 -0.43 -26.68
CA LEU A 202 -14.20 0.87 -27.25
C LEU A 202 -14.48 0.96 -28.76
N GLU A 203 -15.09 -0.08 -29.33
CA GLU A 203 -15.45 -0.16 -30.75
C GLU A 203 -16.95 -0.33 -30.98
N THR A 204 -17.69 -0.85 -30.00
CA THR A 204 -19.12 -1.19 -30.10
C THR A 204 -19.87 -0.72 -28.86
N GLU A 205 -21.13 -0.30 -29.00
CA GLU A 205 -21.89 0.30 -27.88
C GLU A 205 -22.41 -0.72 -26.86
N GLU A 206 -22.86 -1.91 -27.26
CA GLU A 206 -23.46 -2.92 -26.37
C GLU A 206 -23.29 -4.33 -26.94
N PRO A 207 -23.32 -5.41 -26.12
CA PRO A 207 -23.42 -5.43 -24.64
C PRO A 207 -22.06 -5.27 -23.93
N TYR A 208 -22.08 -4.96 -22.62
CA TYR A 208 -20.89 -5.11 -21.77
C TYR A 208 -20.34 -6.55 -21.81
N PHE A 209 -19.04 -6.67 -21.66
CA PHE A 209 -18.38 -7.97 -21.54
C PHE A 209 -18.55 -8.53 -20.13
N ALA A 210 -18.47 -7.67 -19.11
CA ALA A 210 -18.65 -8.01 -17.70
C ALA A 210 -19.19 -6.81 -16.89
N ILE A 211 -19.75 -7.09 -15.72
CA ILE A 211 -20.25 -6.11 -14.75
C ILE A 211 -19.75 -6.43 -13.32
N GLY A 212 -20.04 -5.56 -12.36
CA GLY A 212 -19.77 -5.79 -10.95
C GLY A 212 -18.30 -5.70 -10.58
N ILE A 213 -17.48 -4.97 -11.35
CA ILE A 213 -16.05 -4.75 -11.09
C ILE A 213 -15.85 -3.60 -10.10
N ARG A 214 -15.12 -3.78 -9.00
CA ARG A 214 -14.78 -2.72 -8.05
C ARG A 214 -13.66 -1.81 -8.55
N ASN A 215 -12.44 -2.34 -8.61
CA ASN A 215 -11.23 -1.59 -8.97
C ASN A 215 -10.15 -2.53 -9.51
N SER A 216 -9.86 -2.45 -10.80
CA SER A 216 -8.92 -3.37 -11.44
C SER A 216 -7.65 -2.68 -11.96
N PHE A 217 -6.50 -3.26 -11.63
CA PHE A 217 -5.16 -2.87 -12.10
C PHE A 217 -4.40 -4.01 -12.80
N GLY A 218 -5.10 -5.11 -13.14
CA GLY A 218 -4.62 -6.19 -13.99
C GLY A 218 -5.73 -6.67 -14.91
N PHE A 219 -5.48 -6.74 -16.22
CA PHE A 219 -6.49 -7.13 -17.22
C PHE A 219 -5.77 -7.61 -18.48
N THR A 220 -5.98 -8.88 -18.85
CA THR A 220 -5.25 -9.51 -19.95
C THR A 220 -6.06 -10.62 -20.63
N VAL A 221 -5.53 -11.13 -21.73
CA VAL A 221 -6.04 -12.31 -22.42
C VAL A 221 -5.01 -13.42 -22.31
N ASP A 222 -5.41 -14.61 -21.87
CA ASP A 222 -4.57 -15.79 -21.96
C ASP A 222 -4.30 -16.09 -23.44
N PRO A 223 -3.05 -16.01 -23.92
CA PRO A 223 -2.70 -16.19 -25.32
C PRO A 223 -2.97 -17.61 -25.85
N VAL A 224 -3.14 -18.60 -24.96
CA VAL A 224 -3.39 -20.00 -25.35
C VAL A 224 -4.89 -20.26 -25.51
N THR A 225 -5.70 -19.88 -24.52
CA THR A 225 -7.14 -20.19 -24.49
C THR A 225 -8.02 -19.06 -25.03
N SER A 226 -7.47 -17.85 -25.14
CA SER A 226 -8.23 -16.61 -25.37
C SER A 226 -9.20 -16.22 -24.25
N PHE A 227 -9.08 -16.83 -23.06
CA PHE A 227 -9.85 -16.39 -21.90
C PHE A 227 -9.37 -15.04 -21.39
N VAL A 228 -10.31 -14.25 -20.90
CA VAL A 228 -10.03 -12.95 -20.30
C VAL A 228 -9.83 -13.15 -18.80
N TRP A 229 -8.82 -12.47 -18.26
CA TRP A 229 -8.49 -12.50 -16.84
C TRP A 229 -8.31 -11.09 -16.33
N ASP A 230 -8.73 -10.84 -15.11
CA ASP A 230 -8.45 -9.59 -14.42
C ASP A 230 -8.00 -9.82 -12.98
N THR A 231 -7.51 -8.75 -12.37
CA THR A 231 -7.29 -8.68 -10.93
C THR A 231 -8.15 -7.57 -10.37
N GLU A 232 -8.69 -7.75 -9.17
CA GLU A 232 -9.58 -6.77 -8.56
C GLU A 232 -9.14 -6.48 -7.12
N ASN A 233 -9.02 -5.20 -6.77
CA ASN A 233 -8.68 -4.79 -5.41
C ASN A 233 -9.94 -4.80 -4.55
N GLY A 234 -9.86 -5.41 -3.37
CA GLY A 234 -10.87 -5.33 -2.33
C GLY A 234 -10.76 -4.06 -1.48
N PRO A 235 -11.74 -3.81 -0.60
CA PRO A 235 -11.69 -2.71 0.35
C PRO A 235 -10.80 -3.05 1.55
N GLU A 236 -11.33 -3.78 2.53
CA GLU A 236 -10.62 -4.18 3.76
C GLU A 236 -10.19 -5.65 3.76
N VAL A 237 -10.80 -6.45 2.88
CA VAL A 237 -10.57 -7.90 2.72
C VAL A 237 -10.63 -8.23 1.23
N PHE A 238 -9.91 -9.29 0.85
CA PHE A 238 -10.00 -9.94 -0.46
C PHE A 238 -9.67 -9.05 -1.66
N ASP A 239 -8.39 -9.02 -2.02
CA ASP A 239 -8.02 -8.82 -3.43
C ASP A 239 -8.24 -10.13 -4.21
N GLU A 240 -8.44 -10.05 -5.51
CA GLU A 240 -8.88 -11.17 -6.35
C GLU A 240 -8.08 -11.30 -7.65
N ILE A 241 -8.03 -12.53 -8.16
CA ILE A 241 -7.79 -12.84 -9.58
C ILE A 241 -9.06 -13.52 -10.11
N ASN A 242 -9.62 -13.03 -11.21
CA ASN A 242 -10.83 -13.59 -11.79
C ASN A 242 -10.63 -14.10 -13.22
N LEU A 243 -11.30 -15.21 -13.53
CA LEU A 243 -11.52 -15.68 -14.90
C LEU A 243 -12.81 -15.04 -15.44
N VAL A 244 -12.65 -14.05 -16.31
CA VAL A 244 -13.75 -13.22 -16.81
C VAL A 244 -14.36 -13.84 -18.06
N ALA A 245 -15.40 -14.65 -17.88
CA ALA A 245 -16.21 -15.13 -19.00
C ALA A 245 -17.09 -14.01 -19.60
N PRO A 246 -17.56 -14.12 -20.86
CA PRO A 246 -18.58 -13.22 -21.37
C PRO A 246 -19.84 -13.24 -20.49
N LYS A 247 -20.34 -12.06 -20.14
CA LYS A 247 -21.44 -11.84 -19.19
C LYS A 247 -21.10 -12.22 -17.74
N PHE A 248 -19.83 -12.15 -17.37
CA PHE A 248 -19.36 -12.29 -16.00
C PHE A 248 -19.89 -11.15 -15.11
N ASN A 249 -20.15 -11.47 -13.85
CA ASN A 249 -20.47 -10.52 -12.79
C ASN A 249 -19.52 -10.78 -11.60
N SER A 250 -18.64 -9.85 -11.27
CA SER A 250 -17.74 -9.99 -10.10
C SER A 250 -18.49 -9.97 -8.76
N GLY A 251 -19.73 -9.46 -8.75
CA GLY A 251 -20.55 -9.40 -7.53
C GLY A 251 -20.38 -8.13 -6.69
N TRP A 252 -19.40 -7.25 -6.98
CA TRP A 252 -19.30 -5.96 -6.31
C TRP A 252 -20.57 -5.14 -6.53
N ALA A 253 -21.16 -4.47 -5.54
CA ALA A 253 -20.70 -4.20 -4.18
C ALA A 253 -21.34 -5.07 -3.10
N SER A 254 -21.93 -6.20 -3.48
CA SER A 254 -22.57 -7.14 -2.56
C SER A 254 -21.65 -8.27 -2.13
N ILE A 255 -20.69 -8.63 -2.98
CA ILE A 255 -19.73 -9.72 -2.80
C ILE A 255 -18.33 -9.16 -3.05
N GLN A 256 -17.37 -9.63 -2.24
CA GLN A 256 -15.93 -9.48 -2.43
C GLN A 256 -15.27 -10.72 -1.81
N GLY A 257 -14.43 -11.41 -2.58
CA GLY A 257 -13.83 -12.69 -2.27
C GLY A 257 -14.80 -13.87 -2.48
N PRO A 258 -14.43 -15.06 -1.99
CA PRO A 258 -15.27 -16.25 -2.09
C PRO A 258 -16.66 -16.04 -1.49
N ALA A 259 -17.71 -16.38 -2.24
CA ALA A 259 -19.08 -16.13 -1.83
C ALA A 259 -19.76 -17.34 -1.20
N THR A 260 -20.61 -17.08 -0.21
CA THR A 260 -21.57 -18.08 0.27
C THR A 260 -22.75 -18.21 -0.68
N GLN A 261 -23.37 -19.39 -0.73
CA GLN A 261 -24.58 -19.63 -1.52
C GLN A 261 -25.69 -18.59 -1.25
N THR A 262 -25.85 -18.16 0.01
CA THR A 262 -26.83 -17.14 0.38
C THR A 262 -26.49 -15.75 -0.17
N GLN A 263 -25.20 -15.39 -0.27
CA GLN A 263 -24.82 -14.12 -0.91
C GLN A 263 -25.15 -14.17 -2.41
N ILE A 264 -24.82 -15.27 -3.08
CA ILE A 264 -25.11 -15.46 -4.51
C ILE A 264 -26.62 -15.40 -4.79
N GLU A 265 -27.45 -16.07 -3.97
CA GLU A 265 -28.90 -16.05 -4.12
C GLU A 265 -29.54 -14.67 -3.90
N ASN A 266 -28.89 -13.80 -3.12
CA ASN A 266 -29.35 -12.45 -2.85
C ASN A 266 -28.77 -11.40 -3.82
N LEU A 267 -27.87 -11.80 -4.71
CA LEU A 267 -27.26 -10.90 -5.68
C LEU A 267 -28.33 -10.39 -6.66
N PRO A 268 -28.45 -9.07 -6.87
CA PRO A 268 -29.39 -8.54 -7.85
C PRO A 268 -29.10 -9.06 -9.25
N SER A 269 -30.15 -9.45 -9.97
CA SER A 269 -30.01 -9.88 -11.37
C SER A 269 -30.00 -8.70 -12.32
N PHE A 270 -29.10 -8.72 -13.29
CA PHE A 270 -29.07 -7.80 -14.41
C PHE A 270 -28.98 -8.61 -15.71
N ASN A 271 -30.05 -8.59 -16.52
CA ASN A 271 -30.16 -9.39 -17.74
C ASN A 271 -29.78 -10.86 -17.49
N ASP A 272 -28.82 -11.38 -18.26
CA ASP A 272 -28.28 -12.74 -18.14
C ASP A 272 -26.80 -12.77 -17.70
N TYR A 273 -26.35 -11.73 -16.98
CA TYR A 273 -25.03 -11.72 -16.35
C TYR A 273 -25.02 -12.63 -15.12
N THR A 274 -23.95 -13.41 -14.97
CA THR A 274 -23.85 -14.48 -13.98
C THR A 274 -22.61 -14.31 -13.12
N TYR A 275 -22.79 -14.43 -11.81
CA TYR A 275 -21.71 -14.42 -10.84
C TYR A 275 -20.79 -15.63 -10.99
N SER A 276 -19.48 -15.42 -10.79
CA SER A 276 -18.50 -16.49 -10.61
C SER A 276 -17.53 -16.09 -9.50
N ASP A 277 -17.16 -17.06 -8.65
CA ASP A 277 -16.16 -16.86 -7.61
C ASP A 277 -14.78 -16.53 -8.23
N PRO A 278 -13.91 -15.83 -7.46
CA PRO A 278 -12.53 -15.60 -7.87
C PRO A 278 -11.74 -16.90 -7.96
N GLU A 279 -10.78 -16.95 -8.89
CA GLU A 279 -9.86 -18.08 -9.05
C GLU A 279 -8.73 -18.06 -8.02
N PHE A 280 -8.51 -16.91 -7.38
CA PHE A 280 -7.66 -16.76 -6.20
C PHE A 280 -8.03 -15.49 -5.42
N SER A 281 -7.84 -15.49 -4.11
CA SER A 281 -8.00 -14.29 -3.29
C SER A 281 -6.92 -14.11 -2.22
N TRP A 282 -6.58 -12.86 -1.90
CA TRP A 282 -5.76 -12.53 -0.74
C TRP A 282 -6.65 -12.03 0.39
N GLU A 283 -6.74 -12.75 1.52
CA GLU A 283 -7.56 -12.31 2.66
C GLU A 283 -7.20 -10.88 3.11
N ASN A 284 -5.91 -10.59 3.17
CA ASN A 284 -5.40 -9.22 3.33
C ASN A 284 -5.15 -8.60 1.94
N PRO A 285 -5.82 -7.50 1.59
CA PRO A 285 -5.57 -6.78 0.35
C PRO A 285 -4.09 -6.39 0.22
N ILE A 286 -3.50 -6.71 -0.92
CA ILE A 286 -2.12 -6.40 -1.29
C ILE A 286 -2.03 -5.19 -2.24
N GLY A 287 -3.16 -4.72 -2.75
CA GLY A 287 -3.19 -3.81 -3.89
C GLY A 287 -2.69 -4.55 -5.13
N VAL A 288 -3.34 -5.66 -5.48
CA VAL A 288 -2.99 -6.49 -6.64
C VAL A 288 -3.04 -5.63 -7.93
N THR A 289 -2.00 -5.74 -8.77
CA THR A 289 -1.89 -4.97 -10.00
C THR A 289 -1.81 -5.86 -11.24
N SER A 290 -0.75 -5.76 -12.02
CA SER A 290 -0.68 -6.35 -13.35
C SER A 290 -0.71 -7.87 -13.31
N ILE A 291 -1.22 -8.46 -14.38
CA ILE A 291 -1.31 -9.91 -14.60
C ILE A 291 -0.74 -10.23 -15.99
N LEU A 292 0.27 -11.11 -16.04
CA LEU A 292 0.98 -11.47 -17.27
C LEU A 292 1.07 -12.98 -17.42
N PHE A 293 0.57 -13.51 -18.55
CA PHE A 293 0.84 -14.85 -19.01
C PHE A 293 2.17 -14.88 -19.78
N VAL A 294 3.16 -15.61 -19.28
CA VAL A 294 4.50 -15.66 -19.89
C VAL A 294 4.46 -16.53 -21.15
N GLN A 295 5.01 -16.04 -22.26
CA GLN A 295 5.06 -16.74 -23.55
C GLN A 295 6.48 -16.84 -24.12
N SER A 296 7.39 -16.00 -23.62
CA SER A 296 8.75 -15.91 -24.12
C SER A 296 9.50 -17.24 -24.05
N ASN A 297 10.21 -17.57 -25.13
CA ASN A 297 11.11 -18.73 -25.17
C ASN A 297 12.33 -18.57 -24.25
N LEU A 298 12.57 -17.38 -23.69
CA LEU A 298 13.60 -17.12 -22.70
C LEU A 298 13.22 -17.62 -21.30
N PHE A 299 11.91 -17.83 -21.05
CA PHE A 299 11.33 -18.17 -19.76
C PHE A 299 10.44 -19.41 -19.87
N GLN A 300 10.95 -20.48 -20.49
CA GLN A 300 10.16 -21.68 -20.82
C GLN A 300 9.56 -22.36 -19.58
N GLU A 301 10.24 -22.29 -18.43
CA GLU A 301 9.71 -22.85 -17.17
C GLU A 301 8.49 -22.10 -16.61
N TYR A 302 8.19 -20.92 -17.16
CA TYR A 302 7.05 -20.07 -16.79
C TYR A 302 5.90 -20.10 -17.81
N HIS A 303 5.96 -20.90 -18.88
CA HIS A 303 4.89 -20.95 -19.91
C HIS A 303 3.51 -21.34 -19.37
N ASP A 304 3.49 -22.17 -18.33
CA ASP A 304 2.29 -22.55 -17.59
C ASP A 304 2.14 -21.74 -16.29
N SER A 305 2.63 -20.50 -16.29
CA SER A 305 2.61 -19.62 -15.13
C SER A 305 2.05 -18.24 -15.47
N VAL A 306 1.48 -17.62 -14.45
CA VAL A 306 1.01 -16.24 -14.48
C VAL A 306 1.81 -15.44 -13.46
N LEU A 307 2.35 -14.31 -13.91
CA LEU A 307 3.00 -13.35 -13.03
C LEU A 307 2.01 -12.29 -12.60
N VAL A 308 1.97 -11.99 -11.30
CA VAL A 308 1.05 -11.01 -10.72
C VAL A 308 1.81 -10.01 -9.85
N GLY A 309 1.50 -8.72 -10.02
CA GLY A 309 2.15 -7.62 -9.31
C GLY A 309 1.43 -7.23 -8.02
N ASP A 310 2.20 -6.68 -7.08
CA ASP A 310 1.74 -6.13 -5.80
C ASP A 310 2.25 -4.69 -5.65
N PHE A 311 1.31 -3.76 -5.41
CA PHE A 311 1.63 -2.37 -5.19
C PHE A 311 2.14 -2.08 -3.76
N ASN A 312 1.47 -2.60 -2.72
CA ASN A 312 1.77 -2.19 -1.35
C ASN A 312 3.10 -2.76 -0.85
N ASN A 313 3.34 -4.05 -1.12
CA ASN A 313 4.50 -4.79 -0.63
C ASN A 313 5.64 -4.80 -1.65
N GLY A 314 5.33 -4.65 -2.95
CA GLY A 314 6.36 -4.71 -3.99
C GLY A 314 6.86 -6.13 -4.21
N ILE A 315 5.92 -7.06 -4.26
CA ILE A 315 6.12 -8.49 -4.45
C ILE A 315 5.70 -8.85 -5.87
N LEU A 316 6.52 -9.66 -6.53
CA LEU A 316 6.18 -10.33 -7.77
C LEU A 316 5.76 -11.76 -7.42
N TYR A 317 4.50 -12.10 -7.70
CA TYR A 317 3.97 -13.43 -7.50
C TYR A 317 4.03 -14.27 -8.78
N GLU A 318 4.16 -15.59 -8.62
CA GLU A 318 4.06 -16.59 -9.67
C GLU A 318 2.95 -17.59 -9.29
N PHE A 319 1.98 -17.76 -10.18
CA PHE A 319 0.92 -18.75 -10.05
C PHE A 319 1.05 -19.81 -11.13
N LYS A 320 1.10 -21.10 -10.75
CA LYS A 320 1.07 -22.21 -11.70
C LYS A 320 -0.37 -22.48 -12.14
N LEU A 321 -0.58 -22.53 -13.46
CA LEU A 321 -1.88 -22.80 -14.05
C LEU A 321 -2.23 -24.28 -13.99
N ASN A 322 -3.52 -24.58 -13.82
CA ASN A 322 -4.04 -25.91 -14.10
C ASN A 322 -3.98 -26.22 -15.62
N GLN A 323 -4.14 -27.49 -15.99
CA GLN A 323 -4.02 -27.94 -17.40
C GLN A 323 -4.99 -27.25 -18.36
N ASN A 324 -6.15 -26.81 -17.87
CA ASN A 324 -7.16 -26.14 -18.70
C ASN A 324 -6.96 -24.63 -18.75
N ARG A 325 -6.02 -24.10 -17.95
CA ARG A 325 -5.76 -22.66 -17.77
C ARG A 325 -7.03 -21.91 -17.37
N THR A 326 -7.77 -22.48 -16.42
CA THR A 326 -9.00 -21.89 -15.83
C THR A 326 -8.89 -21.72 -14.32
N GLY A 327 -7.67 -21.70 -13.78
CA GLY A 327 -7.42 -21.65 -12.34
C GLY A 327 -6.00 -22.11 -12.05
N PHE A 328 -5.68 -22.21 -10.76
CA PHE A 328 -4.32 -22.47 -10.29
C PHE A 328 -4.18 -23.84 -9.64
N VAL A 329 -2.93 -24.30 -9.56
CA VAL A 329 -2.54 -25.50 -8.81
C VAL A 329 -1.51 -25.09 -7.77
N PHE A 330 -1.66 -25.62 -6.56
CA PHE A 330 -0.77 -25.37 -5.45
C PHE A 330 -0.26 -26.69 -4.87
N ASP A 331 0.99 -26.69 -4.42
CA ASP A 331 1.57 -27.77 -3.63
C ASP A 331 1.21 -27.60 -2.15
N ASP A 332 1.18 -26.37 -1.65
CA ASP A 332 0.74 -26.05 -0.29
C ASP A 332 -0.74 -26.42 -0.11
N GLN A 333 -1.02 -27.12 0.99
CA GLN A 333 -2.37 -27.52 1.34
C GLN A 333 -3.21 -26.34 1.84
N SER A 334 -2.59 -25.30 2.41
CA SER A 334 -3.33 -24.14 2.89
C SER A 334 -3.95 -23.31 1.76
N LEU A 335 -3.37 -23.36 0.56
CA LEU A 335 -3.82 -22.61 -0.62
C LEU A 335 -4.88 -23.33 -1.47
N GLN A 336 -5.27 -24.55 -1.09
CA GLN A 336 -6.22 -25.37 -1.88
C GLN A 336 -7.65 -24.83 -1.84
N ASP A 337 -7.97 -23.96 -0.87
CA ASP A 337 -9.22 -23.22 -0.82
C ASP A 337 -9.21 -21.97 -1.72
N LEU A 338 -8.11 -21.75 -2.46
CA LEU A 338 -7.86 -20.62 -3.36
C LEU A 338 -7.78 -19.27 -2.63
N VAL A 339 -7.48 -19.28 -1.32
CA VAL A 339 -7.31 -18.07 -0.52
C VAL A 339 -5.93 -18.07 0.13
N LEU A 340 -5.16 -17.00 -0.05
CA LEU A 340 -4.03 -16.72 0.84
C LEU A 340 -4.58 -16.11 2.14
N ASN A 341 -4.75 -16.96 3.15
CA ASN A 341 -5.17 -16.53 4.47
C ASN A 341 -4.03 -15.83 5.21
N LYS A 342 -4.35 -15.04 6.23
CA LYS A 342 -3.38 -14.32 7.08
C LYS A 342 -2.24 -15.17 7.65
N ASN A 343 -2.49 -16.45 7.82
CA ASN A 343 -1.60 -17.39 8.51
C ASN A 343 -0.84 -18.32 7.57
N ASP A 344 -1.11 -18.23 6.27
CA ASP A 344 -0.56 -19.15 5.28
C ASP A 344 0.88 -18.78 4.96
N LEU A 345 1.64 -19.78 4.50
CA LEU A 345 2.98 -19.56 4.01
C LEU A 345 2.90 -18.95 2.60
N THR A 346 3.76 -17.98 2.33
CA THR A 346 3.78 -17.27 1.03
C THR A 346 4.87 -17.79 0.10
N ASN A 347 5.75 -18.67 0.59
CA ASN A 347 6.98 -19.10 -0.08
C ASN A 347 6.74 -19.74 -1.45
N GLU A 348 5.62 -20.44 -1.65
CA GLU A 348 5.26 -21.03 -2.93
C GLU A 348 4.95 -19.96 -4.00
N LEU A 349 4.31 -18.86 -3.61
CA LEU A 349 3.80 -17.84 -4.53
C LEU A 349 4.83 -16.76 -4.87
N ILE A 350 5.71 -16.41 -3.93
CA ILE A 350 6.64 -15.29 -4.13
C ILE A 350 7.75 -15.70 -5.11
N LEU A 351 7.79 -15.03 -6.26
CA LEU A 351 8.89 -15.12 -7.22
C LEU A 351 9.96 -14.07 -6.93
N GLY A 352 9.58 -12.85 -6.53
CA GLY A 352 10.54 -11.80 -6.21
C GLY A 352 10.00 -10.72 -5.27
N THR A 353 10.92 -9.99 -4.64
CA THR A 353 10.63 -8.92 -3.66
C THR A 353 11.56 -7.73 -3.85
N GLY A 354 11.23 -6.61 -3.21
CA GLY A 354 12.07 -5.40 -3.17
C GLY A 354 11.66 -4.32 -4.17
N PHE A 355 10.59 -4.52 -4.94
CA PHE A 355 10.05 -3.49 -5.82
C PHE A 355 9.41 -2.35 -5.00
N ALA A 356 9.44 -1.11 -5.51
CA ALA A 356 8.84 0.05 -4.84
C ALA A 356 7.38 0.24 -5.31
N GLY A 357 6.61 -0.85 -5.30
CA GLY A 357 5.24 -0.91 -5.78
C GLY A 357 5.16 -1.16 -7.28
N ILE A 358 4.72 -2.38 -7.65
CA ILE A 358 4.58 -2.80 -9.04
C ILE A 358 3.26 -2.28 -9.59
N THR A 359 3.29 -1.60 -10.74
CA THR A 359 2.07 -1.09 -11.40
C THR A 359 1.80 -1.76 -12.75
N ASP A 360 2.83 -2.27 -13.42
CA ASP A 360 2.68 -2.93 -14.71
C ASP A 360 3.78 -4.00 -14.91
N ILE A 361 3.41 -5.12 -15.52
CA ILE A 361 4.30 -6.22 -15.89
C ILE A 361 4.01 -6.55 -17.36
N LYS A 362 5.02 -6.45 -18.24
CA LYS A 362 4.84 -6.75 -19.66
C LYS A 362 5.98 -7.56 -20.24
N GLU A 363 5.63 -8.52 -21.08
CA GLU A 363 6.58 -9.18 -21.97
C GLU A 363 6.91 -8.24 -23.15
N GLY A 364 8.21 -7.96 -23.33
CA GLY A 364 8.72 -7.19 -24.44
C GLY A 364 8.92 -8.03 -25.71
N PRO A 365 9.06 -7.40 -26.88
CA PRO A 365 9.29 -8.12 -28.15
C PRO A 365 10.67 -8.78 -28.24
N ASP A 366 11.59 -8.44 -27.34
CA ASP A 366 12.85 -9.14 -27.10
C ASP A 366 12.68 -10.43 -26.28
N GLY A 367 11.47 -10.68 -25.77
CA GLY A 367 11.13 -11.80 -24.90
C GLY A 367 11.51 -11.58 -23.44
N LEU A 368 11.99 -10.39 -23.05
CA LEU A 368 12.26 -10.08 -21.65
C LEU A 368 10.98 -9.65 -20.94
N ILE A 369 10.93 -9.81 -19.61
CA ILE A 369 9.78 -9.36 -18.80
C ILE A 369 10.16 -8.04 -18.14
N TYR A 370 9.38 -7.00 -18.37
CA TYR A 370 9.57 -5.66 -17.86
C TYR A 370 8.61 -5.39 -16.71
N ILE A 371 9.11 -4.80 -15.62
CA ILE A 371 8.36 -4.51 -14.40
C ILE A 371 8.46 -3.00 -14.13
N VAL A 372 7.32 -2.32 -14.09
CA VAL A 372 7.23 -0.90 -13.76
C VAL A 372 7.10 -0.75 -12.25
N SER A 373 8.03 -0.02 -11.64
CA SER A 373 8.09 0.26 -10.21
C SER A 373 7.91 1.76 -9.97
N ILE A 374 6.82 2.12 -9.32
CA ILE A 374 6.37 3.52 -9.25
C ILE A 374 7.11 4.33 -8.19
N GLY A 375 7.35 3.77 -7.02
CA GLY A 375 7.87 4.48 -5.85
C GLY A 375 9.33 4.91 -5.98
N ASP A 376 10.11 4.24 -6.84
CA ASP A 376 11.49 4.58 -7.17
C ASP A 376 11.65 5.13 -8.60
N GLY A 377 10.56 5.24 -9.36
CA GLY A 377 10.56 5.85 -10.69
C GLY A 377 11.36 5.06 -11.72
N LYS A 378 11.23 3.73 -11.70
CA LYS A 378 12.09 2.81 -12.47
C LYS A 378 11.29 1.80 -13.29
N ILE A 379 11.96 1.30 -14.33
CA ILE A 379 11.58 0.08 -15.03
C ILE A 379 12.72 -0.91 -14.84
N TYR A 380 12.36 -2.09 -14.36
CA TYR A 380 13.25 -3.24 -14.24
C TYR A 380 12.95 -4.23 -15.36
N ARG A 381 13.90 -5.11 -15.64
CA ARG A 381 13.67 -6.26 -16.52
C ARG A 381 14.23 -7.54 -15.90
N LEU A 382 13.47 -8.62 -16.00
CA LEU A 382 13.95 -9.97 -15.72
C LEU A 382 14.78 -10.44 -16.91
N VAL A 383 15.98 -10.95 -16.64
CA VAL A 383 16.92 -11.40 -17.66
C VAL A 383 17.44 -12.80 -17.33
N PRO A 384 17.41 -13.75 -18.28
CA PRO A 384 18.05 -15.05 -18.08
C PRO A 384 19.55 -14.89 -17.84
N SER A 385 20.04 -15.56 -16.81
CA SER A 385 21.44 -15.55 -16.43
C SER A 385 22.24 -16.55 -17.28
N GLU A 386 22.98 -16.05 -18.26
CA GLU A 386 23.98 -16.88 -18.97
C GLU A 386 25.27 -17.10 -18.13
N LYS A 387 25.44 -16.39 -17.00
CA LYS A 387 26.72 -16.25 -16.28
C LYS A 387 26.54 -16.02 -14.77
N ILE A 388 26.17 -17.04 -14.01
CA ILE A 388 26.44 -17.02 -12.56
C ILE A 388 27.87 -17.51 -12.35
N SER A 389 28.72 -16.69 -11.74
CA SER A 389 30.01 -17.13 -11.22
C SER A 389 29.78 -18.25 -10.20
N SER A 390 30.64 -19.27 -10.16
CA SER A 390 30.50 -20.39 -9.20
C SER A 390 30.42 -19.96 -7.74
N ALA A 391 30.87 -18.75 -7.40
CA ALA A 391 30.79 -18.17 -6.06
C ALA A 391 29.36 -17.73 -5.64
N TYR A 392 28.44 -17.58 -6.59
CA TYR A 392 27.04 -17.21 -6.35
C TYR A 392 26.07 -18.37 -6.58
N MET A 393 26.58 -19.56 -6.90
CA MET A 393 25.74 -20.75 -7.04
C MET A 393 25.22 -21.18 -5.67
N LYS A 394 23.94 -21.56 -5.61
CA LYS A 394 23.34 -22.22 -4.45
C LYS A 394 24.26 -23.32 -3.91
N ASN A 395 24.66 -23.22 -2.65
CA ASN A 395 25.42 -24.24 -1.96
C ASN A 395 24.81 -24.57 -0.61
N CYS A 396 23.93 -25.58 -0.58
CA CYS A 396 23.35 -26.07 0.67
C CYS A 396 24.32 -26.92 1.53
N ALA A 397 25.62 -27.00 1.19
CA ALA A 397 26.62 -27.61 2.05
C ALA A 397 27.10 -26.59 3.10
N LEU A 398 27.00 -26.95 4.37
CA LEU A 398 27.33 -26.11 5.54
C LEU A 398 28.85 -25.84 5.74
N GLU A 399 29.69 -26.07 4.73
CA GLU A 399 31.13 -25.82 4.78
C GLU A 399 31.50 -24.55 4.00
N LEU A 400 31.23 -23.34 4.52
CA LEU A 400 31.62 -22.12 3.80
C LEU A 400 32.05 -20.95 4.71
N GLU A 401 33.06 -20.21 4.24
CA GLU A 401 33.39 -18.86 4.71
C GLU A 401 32.34 -17.88 4.14
N PRO A 402 31.73 -17.00 4.96
CA PRO A 402 30.75 -16.03 4.49
C PRO A 402 31.38 -14.97 3.55
N PRO A 403 30.62 -14.41 2.60
CA PRO A 403 29.20 -14.67 2.33
C PRO A 403 28.96 -15.99 1.57
N VAL A 404 27.91 -16.71 1.95
CA VAL A 404 27.42 -17.94 1.27
C VAL A 404 26.06 -17.72 0.64
N ASN A 405 25.78 -18.37 -0.49
CA ASN A 405 24.44 -18.47 -1.05
C ASN A 405 23.73 -19.78 -0.62
N LEU A 406 22.84 -19.67 0.37
CA LEU A 406 21.93 -20.68 0.89
C LEU A 406 20.47 -20.46 0.43
N SER A 407 20.23 -19.66 -0.61
CA SER A 407 18.86 -19.37 -1.05
C SER A 407 18.13 -20.65 -1.45
N GLU A 408 16.83 -20.73 -1.12
CA GLU A 408 15.96 -21.88 -1.36
C GLU A 408 16.46 -23.23 -0.76
N CYS A 409 17.44 -23.22 0.14
CA CYS A 409 17.87 -24.44 0.80
C CYS A 409 16.85 -24.86 1.86
N ASP A 410 16.58 -26.17 1.94
CA ASP A 410 15.93 -26.75 3.12
C ASP A 410 16.98 -26.97 4.20
N LEU A 411 16.99 -26.06 5.17
CA LEU A 411 17.84 -26.06 6.35
C LEU A 411 17.01 -26.36 7.60
N SER A 412 15.79 -26.89 7.45
CA SER A 412 14.94 -27.21 8.58
C SER A 412 15.65 -28.18 9.53
N ASN A 413 15.47 -27.96 10.84
CA ASN A 413 16.11 -28.73 11.91
C ASN A 413 17.66 -28.71 11.90
N SER A 414 18.30 -27.85 11.11
CA SER A 414 19.77 -27.78 11.04
C SER A 414 20.36 -27.12 12.29
N ASP A 415 21.56 -27.54 12.68
CA ASP A 415 22.33 -26.90 13.74
C ASP A 415 23.32 -25.90 13.12
N LEU A 416 23.00 -24.61 13.26
CA LEU A 416 23.74 -23.45 12.77
C LEU A 416 24.20 -22.57 13.94
N GLN A 417 24.33 -23.16 15.13
CA GLN A 417 24.70 -22.41 16.32
C GLN A 417 26.09 -21.77 16.17
N ASN A 418 26.20 -20.48 16.47
CA ASN A 418 27.42 -19.69 16.33
C ASN A 418 27.94 -19.60 14.88
N ALA A 419 27.14 -19.95 13.86
CA ALA A 419 27.54 -19.83 12.48
C ALA A 419 27.75 -18.35 12.11
N ASP A 420 28.79 -18.07 11.31
CA ASP A 420 28.94 -16.77 10.67
C ASP A 420 28.29 -16.81 9.28
N LEU A 421 27.14 -16.16 9.19
CA LEU A 421 26.30 -16.03 7.99
C LEU A 421 26.16 -14.56 7.58
N SER A 422 27.09 -13.70 8.02
CA SER A 422 27.05 -12.29 7.66
C SER A 422 27.10 -12.11 6.15
N PHE A 423 26.28 -11.17 5.64
CA PHE A 423 26.14 -10.87 4.22
C PHE A 423 25.77 -12.07 3.33
N SER A 424 25.34 -13.18 3.92
CA SER A 424 24.97 -14.39 3.20
C SER A 424 23.55 -14.26 2.65
N ASN A 425 23.28 -14.94 1.54
CA ASN A 425 21.94 -15.00 0.96
C ASN A 425 21.24 -16.28 1.43
N LEU A 426 20.20 -16.12 2.24
CA LEU A 426 19.29 -17.16 2.75
C LEU A 426 17.86 -16.95 2.23
N SER A 427 17.65 -16.17 1.18
CA SER A 427 16.31 -15.87 0.67
C SER A 427 15.58 -17.15 0.28
N PHE A 428 14.27 -17.19 0.52
CA PHE A 428 13.42 -18.36 0.23
C PHE A 428 13.83 -19.67 0.93
N SER A 429 14.82 -19.66 1.83
CA SER A 429 15.23 -20.87 2.55
C SER A 429 14.18 -21.31 3.57
N ASN A 430 14.13 -22.61 3.83
CA ASN A 430 13.37 -23.17 4.94
C ASN A 430 14.30 -23.36 6.14
N LEU A 431 14.15 -22.55 7.18
CA LEU A 431 14.89 -22.60 8.44
C LEU A 431 14.02 -23.11 9.59
N GLU A 432 12.87 -23.73 9.29
CA GLU A 432 11.93 -24.17 10.32
C GLU A 432 12.62 -25.08 11.35
N ASN A 433 12.46 -24.78 12.64
CA ASN A 433 13.08 -25.50 13.75
C ASN A 433 14.63 -25.50 13.76
N ALA A 434 15.30 -24.71 12.91
CA ALA A 434 16.76 -24.62 12.90
C ALA A 434 17.29 -23.95 14.17
N ASN A 435 18.50 -24.32 14.58
CA ASN A 435 19.20 -23.68 15.70
C ASN A 435 20.20 -22.67 15.18
N LEU A 436 19.85 -21.38 15.22
CA LEU A 436 20.69 -20.23 14.86
C LEU A 436 21.15 -19.45 16.10
N SER A 437 21.17 -20.07 17.28
CA SER A 437 21.53 -19.36 18.52
C SER A 437 22.97 -18.82 18.41
N ASN A 438 23.17 -17.55 18.77
CA ASN A 438 24.42 -16.80 18.63
C ASN A 438 25.00 -16.71 17.21
N ALA A 439 24.22 -17.00 16.17
CA ALA A 439 24.68 -16.84 14.79
C ALA A 439 24.86 -15.35 14.43
N ASN A 440 25.84 -15.05 13.58
CA ASN A 440 26.00 -13.73 13.00
C ASN A 440 25.27 -13.68 11.66
N LEU A 441 24.13 -13.01 11.60
CA LEU A 441 23.28 -12.79 10.42
C LEU A 441 23.31 -11.32 9.97
N HIS A 442 24.32 -10.56 10.43
CA HIS A 442 24.48 -9.15 10.08
C HIS A 442 24.52 -8.96 8.56
N GLY A 443 23.68 -8.08 8.04
CA GLY A 443 23.63 -7.78 6.60
C GLY A 443 23.21 -8.95 5.71
N SER A 444 22.72 -10.06 6.26
CA SER A 444 22.25 -11.20 5.47
C SER A 444 20.92 -10.91 4.76
N ILE A 445 20.64 -11.65 3.68
CA ILE A 445 19.38 -11.57 2.94
C ILE A 445 18.53 -12.78 3.32
N LEU A 446 17.44 -12.57 4.05
CA LEU A 446 16.46 -13.58 4.49
C LEU A 446 15.08 -13.32 3.88
N SER A 447 15.00 -12.52 2.82
CA SER A 447 13.74 -12.21 2.13
C SER A 447 12.98 -13.50 1.79
N SER A 448 11.72 -13.57 2.22
CA SER A 448 10.84 -14.74 2.04
C SER A 448 11.34 -16.05 2.66
N ALA A 449 12.30 -16.00 3.60
CA ALA A 449 12.71 -17.19 4.34
C ALA A 449 11.67 -17.59 5.40
N ASN A 450 11.51 -18.90 5.63
CA ASN A 450 10.66 -19.43 6.70
C ASN A 450 11.50 -19.70 7.96
N LEU A 451 11.30 -18.91 9.01
CA LEU A 451 11.98 -19.06 10.30
C LEU A 451 11.03 -19.51 11.43
N VAL A 452 9.87 -20.10 11.12
CA VAL A 452 8.95 -20.61 12.15
C VAL A 452 9.69 -21.57 13.10
N ASN A 453 9.49 -21.40 14.40
CA ASN A 453 10.14 -22.18 15.47
C ASN A 453 11.68 -22.18 15.48
N THR A 454 12.34 -21.25 14.78
CA THR A 454 13.80 -21.14 14.78
C THR A 454 14.33 -20.65 16.13
N TYR A 455 15.44 -21.20 16.61
CA TYR A 455 16.12 -20.71 17.82
C TYR A 455 17.12 -19.60 17.45
N LEU A 456 16.81 -18.34 17.80
CA LEU A 456 17.63 -17.16 17.46
C LEU A 456 18.25 -16.46 18.69
N ASN A 457 18.24 -17.11 19.85
CA ASN A 457 18.76 -16.51 21.08
C ASN A 457 20.22 -16.03 20.90
N GLY A 458 20.45 -14.73 21.10
CA GLY A 458 21.78 -14.11 20.97
C GLY A 458 22.28 -13.90 19.55
N ALA A 459 21.49 -14.17 18.51
CA ALA A 459 21.88 -13.88 17.13
C ALA A 459 21.93 -12.36 16.86
N ASP A 460 22.79 -11.95 15.91
CA ASP A 460 22.82 -10.58 15.41
C ASP A 460 22.20 -10.52 14.02
N MET A 461 21.06 -9.84 13.86
CA MET A 461 20.34 -9.67 12.60
C MET A 461 20.31 -8.21 12.16
N SER A 462 21.24 -7.39 12.67
CA SER A 462 21.31 -5.98 12.30
C SER A 462 21.60 -5.79 10.82
N ASN A 463 20.93 -4.82 10.20
CA ASN A 463 21.02 -4.50 8.76
C ASN A 463 20.63 -5.67 7.82
N ALA A 464 19.96 -6.71 8.32
CA ALA A 464 19.50 -7.79 7.46
C ALA A 464 18.32 -7.36 6.57
N GLU A 465 18.27 -7.86 5.34
CA GLU A 465 17.16 -7.71 4.41
C GLU A 465 16.19 -8.88 4.59
N MET A 466 15.00 -8.61 5.11
CA MET A 466 14.06 -9.64 5.61
C MET A 466 12.65 -9.38 5.09
N ILE A 467 12.53 -8.93 3.85
CA ILE A 467 11.23 -8.61 3.22
C ILE A 467 10.38 -9.89 3.14
N SER A 468 9.15 -9.82 3.62
CA SER A 468 8.21 -10.96 3.62
C SER A 468 8.73 -12.22 4.34
N VAL A 469 9.67 -12.07 5.27
CA VAL A 469 10.15 -13.18 6.11
C VAL A 469 9.04 -13.68 7.05
N ILE A 470 9.08 -14.97 7.40
CA ILE A 470 8.11 -15.58 8.33
C ILE A 470 8.80 -15.88 9.67
N LEU A 471 8.42 -15.13 10.71
CA LEU A 471 8.93 -15.18 12.09
C LEU A 471 7.81 -15.43 13.11
N LYS A 472 6.70 -16.03 12.67
CA LYS A 472 5.51 -16.28 13.50
C LYS A 472 5.85 -17.10 14.74
N GLY A 473 5.50 -16.58 15.91
CA GLY A 473 5.71 -17.24 17.21
C GLY A 473 7.16 -17.41 17.64
N VAL A 474 8.13 -16.81 16.93
CA VAL A 474 9.55 -16.99 17.22
C VAL A 474 9.95 -16.20 18.47
N ASN A 475 10.82 -16.78 19.29
CA ASN A 475 11.44 -16.06 20.39
C ASN A 475 12.65 -15.26 19.89
N LEU A 476 12.49 -13.94 19.94
CA LEU A 476 13.43 -12.89 19.52
C LEU A 476 13.75 -11.95 20.70
N GLU A 477 13.62 -12.42 21.95
CA GLU A 477 13.94 -11.60 23.13
C GLU A 477 15.40 -11.14 23.08
N ASN A 478 15.63 -9.85 23.31
CA ASN A 478 16.96 -9.21 23.25
C ASN A 478 17.66 -9.29 21.87
N ILE A 479 16.94 -9.62 20.79
CA ILE A 479 17.54 -9.67 19.44
C ILE A 479 18.01 -8.27 19.00
N ASN A 480 19.09 -8.24 18.22
CA ASN A 480 19.50 -7.05 17.50
C ASN A 480 18.96 -7.07 16.07
N LEU A 481 17.94 -6.25 15.80
CA LEU A 481 17.33 -6.03 14.46
C LEU A 481 17.52 -4.59 13.98
N LYS A 482 18.48 -3.86 14.57
CA LYS A 482 18.77 -2.47 14.24
C LYS A 482 19.02 -2.32 12.74
N ASN A 483 18.37 -1.33 12.13
CA ASN A 483 18.41 -1.03 10.70
C ASN A 483 17.95 -2.17 9.77
N ALA A 484 17.38 -3.28 10.29
CA ALA A 484 16.90 -4.35 9.43
C ALA A 484 15.68 -3.90 8.62
N ASN A 485 15.48 -4.52 7.46
CA ASN A 485 14.31 -4.31 6.63
C ASN A 485 13.34 -5.49 6.77
N LEU A 486 12.30 -5.32 7.57
CA LEU A 486 11.23 -6.28 7.85
C LEU A 486 9.92 -5.89 7.14
N LYS A 487 10.00 -5.20 5.99
CA LYS A 487 8.82 -4.85 5.20
C LYS A 487 7.99 -6.10 4.91
N SER A 488 6.70 -6.06 5.20
CA SER A 488 5.75 -7.15 4.99
C SER A 488 6.10 -8.46 5.73
N ALA A 489 6.95 -8.41 6.75
CA ALA A 489 7.29 -9.57 7.57
C ALA A 489 6.09 -10.06 8.40
N ASN A 490 6.01 -11.37 8.63
CA ASN A 490 5.04 -11.95 9.57
C ASN A 490 5.71 -12.26 10.92
N LEU A 491 5.43 -11.43 11.92
CA LEU A 491 5.93 -11.51 13.30
C LEU A 491 4.77 -11.79 14.28
N GLU A 492 3.65 -12.34 13.80
CA GLU A 492 2.48 -12.62 14.62
C GLU A 492 2.86 -13.51 15.82
N ASN A 493 2.44 -13.13 17.02
CA ASN A 493 2.74 -13.82 18.28
C ASN A 493 4.25 -13.97 18.60
N ALA A 494 5.16 -13.27 17.91
CA ALA A 494 6.59 -13.30 18.23
C ALA A 494 6.88 -12.65 19.60
N MET A 495 7.99 -13.04 20.22
CA MET A 495 8.46 -12.45 21.48
C MET A 495 9.69 -11.58 21.21
N LEU A 496 9.54 -10.26 21.28
CA LEU A 496 10.56 -9.24 20.99
C LEU A 496 10.88 -8.36 22.21
N ALA A 497 10.63 -8.85 23.43
CA ALA A 497 10.90 -8.07 24.63
C ALA A 497 12.40 -7.69 24.69
N ASN A 498 12.66 -6.41 24.99
CA ASN A 498 14.00 -5.80 25.01
C ASN A 498 14.78 -5.85 23.67
N ALA A 499 14.14 -6.13 22.53
CA ALA A 499 14.79 -6.12 21.23
C ALA A 499 15.22 -4.69 20.81
N ASP A 500 16.30 -4.59 20.05
CA ASP A 500 16.69 -3.35 19.35
C ASP A 500 16.15 -3.39 17.90
N LEU A 501 15.08 -2.64 17.66
CA LEU A 501 14.42 -2.42 16.37
C LEU A 501 14.60 -0.95 15.91
N SER A 502 15.65 -0.27 16.39
CA SER A 502 15.86 1.13 16.02
C SER A 502 16.17 1.27 14.53
N ASN A 503 15.51 2.23 13.88
CA ASN A 503 15.58 2.48 12.44
C ASN A 503 15.17 1.30 11.54
N THR A 504 14.45 0.31 12.07
CA THR A 504 13.95 -0.83 11.29
C THR A 504 12.80 -0.39 10.37
N ASN A 505 12.74 -0.95 9.17
CA ASN A 505 11.57 -0.82 8.31
C ASN A 505 10.57 -1.95 8.59
N LEU A 506 9.38 -1.63 9.11
CA LEU A 506 8.30 -2.57 9.43
C LEU A 506 7.03 -2.26 8.63
N GLU A 507 7.16 -1.54 7.51
CA GLU A 507 6.02 -1.18 6.66
C GLU A 507 5.25 -2.44 6.22
N ASN A 508 3.93 -2.41 6.38
CA ASN A 508 3.01 -3.53 6.11
C ASN A 508 3.27 -4.82 6.91
N ALA A 509 4.15 -4.81 7.93
CA ALA A 509 4.43 -6.01 8.73
C ALA A 509 3.24 -6.38 9.64
N ASN A 510 3.08 -7.68 9.88
CA ASN A 510 2.11 -8.20 10.84
C ASN A 510 2.78 -8.47 12.19
N LEU A 511 2.49 -7.64 13.18
CA LEU A 511 2.95 -7.74 14.57
C LEU A 511 1.78 -7.93 15.55
N SER A 512 0.64 -8.49 15.11
CA SER A 512 -0.47 -8.72 16.05
C SER A 512 -0.09 -9.71 17.13
N ASN A 513 -0.52 -9.42 18.36
CA ASN A 513 -0.23 -10.19 19.57
C ASN A 513 1.28 -10.31 19.93
N VAL A 514 2.14 -9.47 19.35
CA VAL A 514 3.58 -9.48 19.65
C VAL A 514 3.87 -8.97 21.06
N ASP A 515 4.94 -9.48 21.70
CA ASP A 515 5.51 -8.85 22.89
C ASP A 515 6.70 -7.96 22.52
N LEU A 516 6.53 -6.65 22.56
CA LEU A 516 7.54 -5.61 22.36
C LEU A 516 7.85 -4.86 23.68
N SER A 517 7.62 -5.47 24.84
CA SER A 517 7.86 -4.82 26.13
C SER A 517 9.33 -4.39 26.27
N ASN A 518 9.55 -3.12 26.59
CA ASN A 518 10.86 -2.46 26.69
C ASN A 518 11.70 -2.49 25.39
N ALA A 519 11.10 -2.81 24.24
CA ALA A 519 11.81 -2.80 22.96
C ALA A 519 12.13 -1.35 22.52
N ASN A 520 13.23 -1.19 21.80
CA ASN A 520 13.62 0.08 21.18
C ASN A 520 13.18 0.08 19.72
N LEU A 521 12.09 0.78 19.39
CA LEU A 521 11.63 1.02 18.02
C LEU A 521 11.90 2.46 17.55
N SER A 522 12.82 3.19 18.21
CA SER A 522 13.06 4.59 17.86
C SER A 522 13.42 4.75 16.37
N ASN A 523 12.77 5.70 15.70
CA ASN A 523 12.89 5.98 14.27
C ASN A 523 12.42 4.86 13.33
N ALA A 524 11.74 3.82 13.83
CA ALA A 524 11.22 2.75 12.96
C ALA A 524 10.10 3.25 12.03
N ASN A 525 10.01 2.66 10.84
CA ASN A 525 8.89 2.87 9.92
C ASN A 525 7.80 1.82 10.17
N LEU A 526 6.69 2.22 10.80
CA LEU A 526 5.54 1.39 11.17
C LEU A 526 4.30 1.65 10.29
N LYS A 527 4.51 2.19 9.07
CA LYS A 527 3.42 2.51 8.16
C LYS A 527 2.62 1.25 7.81
N ASN A 528 1.29 1.31 7.92
CA ASN A 528 0.38 0.19 7.69
C ASN A 528 0.63 -1.08 8.55
N THR A 529 1.47 -0.99 9.58
CA THR A 529 1.79 -2.14 10.43
C THR A 529 0.58 -2.55 11.28
N ASN A 530 0.38 -3.85 11.45
CA ASN A 530 -0.62 -4.39 12.37
C ASN A 530 0.01 -4.67 13.74
N LEU A 531 -0.36 -3.91 14.77
CA LEU A 531 0.04 -4.07 16.18
C LEU A 531 -1.18 -4.33 17.07
N ASP A 532 -2.28 -4.86 16.52
CA ASP A 532 -3.45 -5.20 17.31
C ASP A 532 -3.08 -6.20 18.42
N ASN A 533 -3.54 -5.91 19.65
CA ASN A 533 -3.26 -6.66 20.87
C ASN A 533 -1.76 -6.76 21.26
N ALA A 534 -0.87 -5.96 20.67
CA ALA A 534 0.55 -5.98 21.01
C ALA A 534 0.82 -5.50 22.45
N MET A 535 1.83 -6.08 23.11
CA MET A 535 2.38 -5.55 24.36
C MET A 535 3.56 -4.63 24.05
N LEU A 536 3.44 -3.35 24.38
CA LEU A 536 4.40 -2.27 24.11
C LEU A 536 4.77 -1.53 25.41
N VAL A 537 4.70 -2.23 26.55
CA VAL A 537 4.94 -1.63 27.88
C VAL A 537 6.37 -1.10 27.94
N ASN A 538 6.52 0.19 28.25
CA ASN A 538 7.80 0.92 28.24
C ASN A 538 8.56 0.90 26.90
N ALA A 539 7.92 0.58 25.76
CA ALA A 539 8.59 0.59 24.47
C ALA A 539 8.97 2.02 24.04
N ASP A 540 10.13 2.18 23.40
CA ASP A 540 10.54 3.44 22.78
C ASP A 540 10.04 3.47 21.32
N LEU A 541 8.99 4.24 21.07
CA LEU A 541 8.40 4.52 19.75
C LEU A 541 8.72 5.96 19.31
N SER A 542 9.79 6.57 19.84
CA SER A 542 10.09 7.96 19.53
C SER A 542 10.48 8.12 18.06
N ASN A 543 9.97 9.18 17.43
CA ASN A 543 10.21 9.54 16.02
C ASN A 543 9.74 8.47 15.01
N THR A 544 8.89 7.52 15.40
CA THR A 544 8.37 6.51 14.46
C THR A 544 7.38 7.09 13.45
N ASN A 545 7.33 6.49 12.26
CA ASN A 545 6.27 6.73 11.29
C ASN A 545 5.14 5.70 11.48
N MET A 546 4.02 6.09 12.09
CA MET A 546 2.88 5.21 12.42
C MET A 546 1.65 5.49 11.55
N VAL A 547 1.85 5.96 10.32
CA VAL A 547 0.75 6.23 9.39
C VAL A 547 -0.04 4.94 9.13
N HIS A 548 -1.36 4.94 9.35
CA HIS A 548 -2.26 3.79 9.17
C HIS A 548 -1.96 2.56 10.05
N THR A 549 -1.16 2.71 11.11
CA THR A 549 -0.89 1.60 12.05
C THR A 549 -2.15 1.21 12.82
N LYS A 550 -2.39 -0.11 12.96
CA LYS A 550 -3.48 -0.68 13.77
C LYS A 550 -2.95 -1.06 15.16
N LEU A 551 -3.55 -0.54 16.23
CA LEU A 551 -3.15 -0.72 17.64
C LEU A 551 -4.38 -0.99 18.52
N ASN A 552 -5.41 -1.64 17.97
CA ASN A 552 -6.61 -1.96 18.71
C ASN A 552 -6.26 -2.87 19.89
N HIS A 553 -6.72 -2.53 21.10
CA HIS A 553 -6.44 -3.29 22.33
C HIS A 553 -4.96 -3.43 22.72
N ALA A 554 -4.05 -2.71 22.07
CA ALA A 554 -2.62 -2.77 22.40
C ALA A 554 -2.35 -2.18 23.80
N ASN A 555 -1.30 -2.66 24.46
CA ASN A 555 -0.86 -2.19 25.76
C ASN A 555 0.42 -1.36 25.65
N LEU A 556 0.29 -0.04 25.60
CA LEU A 556 1.35 0.96 25.51
C LEU A 556 1.60 1.68 26.84
N VAL A 557 1.38 1.02 27.98
CA VAL A 557 1.65 1.64 29.30
C VAL A 557 3.08 2.13 29.37
N ASN A 558 3.26 3.42 29.69
CA ASN A 558 4.54 4.14 29.72
C ASN A 558 5.35 4.12 28.40
N ALA A 559 4.73 3.81 27.26
CA ALA A 559 5.42 3.86 25.97
C ALA A 559 5.79 5.32 25.60
N ASP A 560 6.92 5.50 24.92
CA ASP A 560 7.40 6.79 24.48
C ASP A 560 7.11 7.00 23.00
N LEU A 561 6.12 7.83 22.66
CA LEU A 561 5.74 8.19 21.29
C LEU A 561 6.18 9.62 20.93
N ARG A 562 7.22 10.15 21.57
CA ARG A 562 7.66 11.53 21.31
C ARG A 562 8.02 11.72 19.85
N ASN A 563 7.54 12.81 19.27
CA ASN A 563 7.74 13.18 17.85
C ASN A 563 7.27 12.12 16.83
N ALA A 564 6.48 11.11 17.23
CA ALA A 564 5.95 10.13 16.30
C ALA A 564 4.93 10.78 15.34
N LYS A 565 4.89 10.29 14.10
CA LYS A 565 3.85 10.63 13.12
C LYS A 565 2.72 9.62 13.22
N VAL A 566 1.62 9.99 13.86
CA VAL A 566 0.51 9.10 14.22
C VAL A 566 -0.72 9.50 13.40
N TRP A 567 -0.70 9.20 12.11
CA TRP A 567 -1.71 9.64 11.16
C TRP A 567 -2.63 8.50 10.75
N LYS A 568 -3.94 8.70 10.81
CA LYS A 568 -4.95 7.73 10.37
C LYS A 568 -4.77 6.36 11.07
N SER A 569 -4.17 6.36 12.27
CA SER A 569 -3.90 5.18 13.07
C SER A 569 -5.11 4.86 13.95
N ASN A 570 -5.17 3.63 14.47
CA ASN A 570 -6.28 3.19 15.33
C ASN A 570 -5.80 2.65 16.68
N PHE A 571 -6.12 3.35 17.78
CA PHE A 571 -5.83 2.98 19.17
C PHE A 571 -7.12 2.62 19.94
N ASP A 572 -8.15 2.14 19.26
CA ASP A 572 -9.41 1.81 19.91
C ASP A 572 -9.19 0.74 21.00
N HIS A 573 -9.72 1.00 22.19
CA HIS A 573 -9.55 0.16 23.39
C HIS A 573 -8.09 -0.07 23.85
N ALA A 574 -7.13 0.72 23.36
CA ALA A 574 -5.74 0.60 23.79
C ALA A 574 -5.51 1.11 25.23
N TYR A 575 -4.54 0.50 25.92
CA TYR A 575 -4.09 0.88 27.26
C TYR A 575 -2.82 1.71 27.14
N MET A 576 -2.90 3.00 27.40
CA MET A 576 -1.82 3.98 27.17
C MET A 576 -1.51 4.78 28.45
N GLU A 577 -1.78 4.23 29.64
CA GLU A 577 -1.50 4.92 30.89
C GLU A 577 -0.03 5.34 30.98
N GLY A 578 0.22 6.62 31.26
CA GLY A 578 1.57 7.18 31.40
C GLY A 578 2.36 7.34 30.09
N SER A 579 1.74 7.07 28.93
CA SER A 579 2.39 7.20 27.63
C SER A 579 2.77 8.65 27.28
N ASN A 580 3.78 8.82 26.42
CA ASN A 580 4.34 10.14 26.11
C ASN A 580 4.28 10.46 24.62
N PHE A 581 3.27 11.23 24.20
CA PHE A 581 3.07 11.79 22.86
C PHE A 581 3.72 13.17 22.66
N GLY A 582 4.70 13.55 23.47
CA GLY A 582 5.30 14.89 23.41
C GLY A 582 5.86 15.22 22.02
N GLY A 583 5.39 16.30 21.39
CA GLY A 583 5.82 16.67 20.02
C GLY A 583 5.26 15.81 18.89
N ALA A 584 4.42 14.81 19.17
CA ALA A 584 3.84 13.95 18.14
C ALA A 584 2.94 14.71 17.17
N ASP A 585 2.81 14.21 15.95
CA ASP A 585 1.86 14.69 14.95
C ASP A 585 0.69 13.70 14.85
N VAL A 586 -0.43 14.04 15.47
CA VAL A 586 -1.63 13.20 15.57
C VAL A 586 -2.70 13.74 14.62
N TYR A 587 -2.95 13.01 13.53
CA TYR A 587 -3.89 13.43 12.49
C TYR A 587 -4.87 12.31 12.16
N ALA A 588 -6.18 12.60 12.16
CA ALA A 588 -7.22 11.64 11.80
C ALA A 588 -7.14 10.29 12.54
N THR A 589 -6.64 10.30 13.78
CA THR A 589 -6.37 9.10 14.57
C THR A 589 -7.50 8.81 15.55
N LYS A 590 -7.81 7.53 15.74
CA LYS A 590 -8.87 7.06 16.63
C LYS A 590 -8.30 6.57 17.96
N PHE A 591 -8.95 6.96 19.05
CA PHE A 591 -8.64 6.60 20.44
C PHE A 591 -9.91 6.14 21.17
N ILE A 592 -10.85 5.49 20.47
CA ILE A 592 -12.19 5.21 20.99
C ILE A 592 -12.10 4.25 22.18
N LYS A 593 -12.69 4.61 23.32
CA LYS A 593 -12.70 3.82 24.56
C LYS A 593 -11.29 3.40 25.05
N SER A 594 -10.29 4.21 24.74
CA SER A 594 -8.92 3.96 25.19
C SER A 594 -8.66 4.52 26.59
N ASN A 595 -7.66 3.95 27.28
CA ASN A 595 -7.16 4.47 28.56
C ASN A 595 -5.92 5.32 28.31
N LEU A 596 -6.03 6.63 28.47
CA LEU A 596 -4.98 7.63 28.30
C LEU A 596 -4.62 8.31 29.63
N GLN A 597 -4.89 7.65 30.76
CA GLN A 597 -4.60 8.22 32.07
C GLN A 597 -3.14 8.65 32.18
N ASN A 598 -2.88 9.81 32.75
CA ASN A 598 -1.54 10.36 32.95
C ASN A 598 -0.69 10.50 31.66
N SER A 599 -1.29 10.42 30.48
CA SER A 599 -0.57 10.55 29.21
C SER A 599 -0.13 11.99 28.95
N ASN A 600 0.99 12.18 28.27
CA ASN A 600 1.57 13.48 28.00
C ASN A 600 1.60 13.82 26.52
N PHE A 601 0.91 14.89 26.10
CA PHE A 601 0.85 15.35 24.71
C PHE A 601 1.58 16.68 24.48
N LEU A 602 2.36 17.17 25.45
CA LEU A 602 3.00 18.49 25.39
C LEU A 602 3.67 18.76 24.02
N ASN A 603 3.40 19.93 23.42
CA ASN A 603 3.91 20.34 22.11
C ASN A 603 3.48 19.47 20.91
N SER A 604 2.53 18.55 21.08
CA SER A 604 1.98 17.78 19.96
C SER A 604 1.02 18.59 19.10
N LYS A 605 0.74 18.09 17.90
CA LYS A 605 -0.34 18.55 17.02
C LYS A 605 -1.46 17.53 17.06
N ILE A 606 -2.70 17.99 17.20
CA ILE A 606 -3.89 17.13 17.18
C ILE A 606 -4.90 17.71 16.20
N SER A 607 -5.23 16.94 15.16
CA SER A 607 -6.19 17.34 14.14
C SER A 607 -7.02 16.16 13.62
N GLY A 608 -8.30 16.38 13.32
CA GLY A 608 -9.21 15.36 12.76
C GLY A 608 -9.42 14.11 13.63
N SER A 609 -8.95 14.10 14.89
CA SER A 609 -8.84 12.88 15.70
C SER A 609 -10.06 12.65 16.59
N ILE A 610 -10.25 11.41 17.05
CA ILE A 610 -11.46 10.98 17.78
C ILE A 610 -11.08 10.34 19.11
N PHE A 611 -11.48 10.94 20.23
CA PHE A 611 -11.24 10.46 21.60
C PHE A 611 -12.50 9.87 22.27
N LEU A 612 -13.50 9.47 21.49
CA LEU A 612 -14.83 9.07 21.96
C LEU A 612 -14.78 8.04 23.11
N GLY A 613 -15.31 8.40 24.28
CA GLY A 613 -15.41 7.49 25.42
C GLY A 613 -14.08 7.11 26.10
N SER A 614 -13.00 7.82 25.80
CA SER A 614 -11.68 7.56 26.38
C SER A 614 -11.53 8.12 27.80
N ASP A 615 -10.63 7.52 28.58
CA ASP A 615 -10.25 8.02 29.90
C ASP A 615 -8.99 8.88 29.81
N LEU A 616 -9.14 10.18 30.01
CA LEU A 616 -8.08 11.20 29.97
C LEU A 616 -7.71 11.70 31.37
N SER A 617 -8.00 10.94 32.44
CA SER A 617 -7.72 11.39 33.81
C SER A 617 -6.22 11.64 34.02
N GLY A 618 -5.84 12.84 34.45
CA GLY A 618 -4.42 13.20 34.67
C GLY A 618 -3.66 13.52 33.38
N ILE A 619 -4.34 13.59 32.22
CA ILE A 619 -3.70 13.90 30.94
C ILE A 619 -3.01 15.27 30.96
N ASN A 620 -1.91 15.42 30.23
CA ASN A 620 -1.28 16.70 29.96
C ASN A 620 -1.43 17.10 28.50
N ILE A 621 -2.36 18.03 28.23
CA ILE A 621 -2.61 18.63 26.90
C ILE A 621 -2.40 20.15 26.93
N ILE A 622 -1.42 20.61 27.72
CA ILE A 622 -1.05 22.03 27.76
C ILE A 622 -0.47 22.48 26.41
N ASP A 623 -0.89 23.67 25.97
CA ASP A 623 -0.51 24.36 24.74
C ASP A 623 -0.82 23.53 23.50
N ILE A 624 -1.96 22.85 23.49
CA ILE A 624 -2.47 22.08 22.37
C ILE A 624 -3.84 22.63 22.03
N TYR A 625 -4.02 23.08 20.79
CA TYR A 625 -5.28 23.67 20.33
C TYR A 625 -5.85 22.86 19.18
N PRO A 626 -6.70 21.85 19.46
CA PRO A 626 -7.14 20.87 18.47
C PRO A 626 -7.90 21.47 17.28
N ILE A 627 -7.78 20.82 16.12
CA ILE A 627 -8.51 21.16 14.89
C ILE A 627 -9.45 19.99 14.58
N GLU A 628 -10.76 20.24 14.49
CA GLU A 628 -11.75 19.22 14.08
C GLU A 628 -11.61 17.89 14.84
N THR A 629 -11.31 17.98 16.14
CA THR A 629 -11.05 16.82 17.01
C THR A 629 -12.23 16.64 17.96
N SER A 630 -12.69 15.41 18.13
CA SER A 630 -13.82 15.07 18.99
C SER A 630 -13.36 14.52 20.34
N PHE A 631 -13.86 15.11 21.43
CA PHE A 631 -13.68 14.66 22.82
C PHE A 631 -15.01 14.23 23.45
N GLU A 632 -15.91 13.64 22.67
CA GLU A 632 -17.21 13.22 23.17
C GLU A 632 -17.09 12.11 24.24
N ASN A 633 -17.84 12.25 25.34
CA ASN A 633 -17.92 11.27 26.44
C ASN A 633 -16.57 10.89 27.07
N VAL A 634 -15.59 11.78 27.05
CA VAL A 634 -14.30 11.55 27.72
C VAL A 634 -14.41 11.67 29.24
N ILE A 635 -13.55 10.95 29.97
CA ILE A 635 -13.40 11.08 31.42
C ILE A 635 -12.20 11.98 31.69
N ILE A 636 -12.37 13.01 32.53
CA ILE A 636 -11.31 13.95 32.91
C ILE A 636 -11.31 14.08 34.44
N SER A 637 -10.12 14.14 35.04
CA SER A 637 -9.94 14.36 36.49
C SER A 637 -9.37 15.74 36.81
N ASN A 638 -9.42 16.15 38.09
CA ASN A 638 -8.84 17.41 38.56
C ASN A 638 -7.30 17.49 38.43
N GLU A 639 -6.63 16.36 38.22
CA GLU A 639 -5.17 16.30 38.03
C GLU A 639 -4.76 16.57 36.59
N SER A 640 -5.73 16.58 35.67
CA SER A 640 -5.52 16.84 34.26
C SER A 640 -5.07 18.28 34.02
N LYS A 641 -4.07 18.44 33.15
CA LYS A 641 -3.46 19.71 32.79
C LYS A 641 -3.95 20.12 31.41
N ILE A 642 -4.95 21.02 31.38
CA ILE A 642 -5.70 21.39 30.18
C ILE A 642 -5.81 22.92 30.10
N ASN A 643 -5.39 23.50 28.97
CA ASN A 643 -5.55 24.94 28.68
C ASN A 643 -6.13 25.17 27.26
N THR A 644 -7.10 24.34 26.87
CA THR A 644 -7.77 24.39 25.56
C THR A 644 -9.26 24.10 25.70
N CYS A 645 -10.06 24.47 24.70
CA CYS A 645 -11.47 24.08 24.64
C CYS A 645 -11.59 22.65 24.10
N LEU A 646 -12.37 21.80 24.79
CA LEU A 646 -12.60 20.40 24.40
C LEU A 646 -13.98 20.14 23.79
N GLU A 647 -14.98 21.01 24.05
CA GLU A 647 -16.27 20.91 23.39
C GLU A 647 -16.11 21.07 21.86
N HIS A 648 -16.89 20.31 21.09
CA HIS A 648 -16.81 20.29 19.63
C HIS A 648 -17.72 21.33 18.94
N ASP A 649 -18.29 22.26 19.71
CA ASP A 649 -19.22 23.27 19.24
C ASP A 649 -18.54 24.41 18.44
N PHE A 650 -19.35 25.23 17.75
CA PHE A 650 -18.87 26.31 16.90
C PHE A 650 -18.01 27.36 17.65
N ILE A 651 -18.36 27.67 18.90
CA ILE A 651 -17.63 28.66 19.72
C ILE A 651 -16.27 28.09 20.10
N SER A 652 -16.23 26.87 20.63
CA SER A 652 -14.96 26.21 21.02
C SER A 652 -13.99 26.09 19.84
N ARG A 653 -14.49 25.81 18.62
CA ARG A 653 -13.69 25.82 17.39
C ARG A 653 -13.09 27.19 17.08
N ILE A 654 -13.87 28.27 17.24
CA ILE A 654 -13.39 29.64 17.04
C ILE A 654 -12.35 30.00 18.11
N LEU A 655 -12.59 29.67 19.37
CA LEU A 655 -11.67 29.99 20.47
C LEU A 655 -10.33 29.26 20.26
N ASN A 656 -10.35 27.97 19.93
CA ASN A 656 -9.13 27.22 19.59
C ASN A 656 -8.42 27.81 18.37
N LYS A 657 -9.15 28.33 17.37
CA LYS A 657 -8.54 29.06 16.24
C LYS A 657 -7.82 30.33 16.70
N ILE A 658 -8.45 31.13 17.56
CA ILE A 658 -7.83 32.35 18.11
C ILE A 658 -6.58 32.00 18.93
N LEU A 659 -6.65 30.98 19.77
CA LEU A 659 -5.52 30.52 20.59
C LEU A 659 -4.30 30.11 19.73
N ARG A 660 -4.53 29.44 18.59
CA ARG A 660 -3.45 29.12 17.64
C ARG A 660 -2.77 30.37 17.06
N GLU A 661 -3.55 31.36 16.64
CA GLU A 661 -3.02 32.63 16.10
C GLU A 661 -2.27 33.45 17.17
N ILE A 662 -2.69 33.35 18.42
CA ILE A 662 -2.01 33.98 19.57
C ILE A 662 -0.65 33.32 19.79
N ARG A 663 -0.58 31.98 19.77
CA ARG A 663 0.67 31.25 20.00
C ARG A 663 1.73 31.45 18.92
N SER A 664 1.34 31.76 17.68
CA SER A 664 2.27 32.11 16.60
C SER A 664 2.82 33.55 16.70
N GLY A 665 2.31 34.37 17.63
CA GLY A 665 2.69 35.77 17.84
C GLY A 665 3.68 36.01 19.00
N ASN A 666 3.93 37.29 19.33
CA ASN A 666 4.89 37.71 20.36
C ASN A 666 4.32 37.56 21.80
N LEU A 667 5.00 36.76 22.63
CA LEU A 667 4.44 35.98 23.76
C LEU A 667 3.97 36.78 25.01
N ASP A 668 4.51 37.95 25.33
CA ASP A 668 4.27 38.56 26.66
C ASP A 668 2.89 39.24 26.83
N PHE A 669 2.37 39.91 25.79
CA PHE A 669 1.03 40.53 25.83
C PHE A 669 -0.08 39.51 25.60
N LEU A 670 0.24 38.44 24.88
CA LEU A 670 -0.67 37.42 24.40
C LEU A 670 -1.07 36.41 25.49
N ASN A 671 -0.18 36.16 26.47
CA ASN A 671 -0.45 35.31 27.65
C ASN A 671 -1.65 35.78 28.51
N ILE A 672 -1.92 37.09 28.57
CA ILE A 672 -3.08 37.62 29.31
C ILE A 672 -4.39 37.29 28.57
N PHE A 673 -4.37 37.43 27.24
CA PHE A 673 -5.50 37.12 26.38
C PHE A 673 -5.82 35.63 26.38
N GLU A 674 -4.80 34.78 26.31
CA GLU A 674 -4.94 33.34 26.39
C GLU A 674 -5.69 32.91 27.66
N LYS A 675 -5.27 33.40 28.84
CA LYS A 675 -5.96 33.10 30.11
C LYS A 675 -7.42 33.53 30.11
N SER A 676 -7.75 34.66 29.51
CA SER A 676 -9.14 35.12 29.38
C SER A 676 -9.96 34.27 28.41
N ILE A 677 -9.35 33.80 27.31
CA ILE A 677 -10.01 32.92 26.34
C ILE A 677 -10.28 31.54 26.95
N ILE A 678 -9.33 30.98 27.69
CA ILE A 678 -9.49 29.67 28.34
C ILE A 678 -10.65 29.69 29.35
N GLN A 679 -10.89 30.81 30.04
CA GLN A 679 -12.04 30.95 30.94
C GLN A 679 -13.40 30.87 30.22
N LEU A 680 -13.42 31.09 28.89
CA LEU A 680 -14.62 30.94 28.05
C LEU A 680 -14.78 29.51 27.54
N CYS A 681 -13.74 28.68 27.61
CA CYS A 681 -13.85 27.26 27.32
C CYS A 681 -14.67 26.57 28.40
N LYS A 682 -15.59 25.71 27.99
CA LYS A 682 -16.11 24.66 28.85
C LYS A 682 -15.17 23.46 28.75
N LEU A 683 -14.80 22.93 29.91
CA LEU A 683 -13.99 21.71 30.05
C LEU A 683 -14.90 20.48 29.99
#